data_AF-A0AAE3FY96-F1
#
_entry.id   AF-A0AAE3FY96-F1
#
_cell.length_a   1.000
_cell.length_b   1.000
_cell.length_c   1.000
_cell.angle_alpha   90.00
_cell.angle_beta   90.00
_cell.angle_gamma   90.00
#
_symmetry.space_group_name_H-M   'P 1'
#
loop_
_entity.id
_entity.type
_entity.pdbx_description
1 polymer ?
#
loop_
_entity_poly.entity_id
_entity_poly.type
_entity_poly.pdbx_seq_one_letter_code
_entity_poly.pdbx_strand_id
1 'polypeptide(L)'
;MEGKVEYWEDEIYDQFEEEREINFVTLIEGNTGTGKSELCAYLSLRLEEEGRPVLYIKKSDGILTIINKRIPQFCENHGKEPPETTAKSRQFEEQIEKLPKTVASQIAGDAISALANYDIKDNVDELSDFIYERLDILLEQSENDEKEDEKESKKMIDEGDYKNNSDIQIFNNEKEWPPIKAIDELNNRIINAIEGKYGVPPIDELLRDVGDKFENTRPVFVIEDVSITGSEADKLTNFMEDKDTKSNWDFILAGTTDSTEEFKSQTSEARFNIYQTTDNIDGNQVPHLTKEDAVQFIRPYLGYIKNHDGSVSYERDEYNKVKSIKDPLQNTICTTCEFCDREFRDLFPFNENFIERLFESLEPPTPRAYIVRVSQILRRWARGDINSPADADVLQNVGFNTRPSEEVRNFSKPLTRSALWYGNVNEDEGFFTVNKKFLDAFNIIDNKWDLNEAPIEVNESEVRVPISDATEYIQRETDLEDSESVRNEIQKRQGQVHPWRNNPTDPALVTTDTDIHTGARSILQELTDDFKIKPRAPIRYSMGGEKKPLSFHRGSNPRDDDAIREEIEGYQLPVGTQELSLDLFYRFVSVGVETRFDKNPSHNTFLQKFGSQLTSYAEEWQKNVNKRELDPAEKIFTNAGNHYDLADFTLASYGLVYLLSNPDRELTANNIAEDFSNKLSLDTDLDSYLEEEFDDDDYDHLRSLMDNSETIINLMKWKFGVISSVLDRQAIEEKLAANRPFSVLDTLGIGAISRLSSDVQFTDGTSFKSVGVDLYRVNAALRTLEARESSEPASELILQSLDGADLEEIQSTGDIIRSGYDDEIDTYLYEALGKLEQLDRDEIEEQIDNSRLAQSLKDGDKQDRIQQILIEQQLRDSEIYHVLCNLDFENIEDAEDIGAYFLQVGDFYVE
;
A
#
# COMPACT_ATOMS: atom_id res chain seq x y z
N MET A 1 -31.72 -7.03 -37.43
CA MET A 1 -32.09 -5.85 -36.62
C MET A 1 -33.23 -6.28 -35.71
N GLU A 2 -32.89 -7.09 -34.71
CA GLU A 2 -33.76 -7.31 -33.56
C GLU A 2 -33.59 -6.09 -32.65
N GLY A 3 -34.69 -5.59 -32.10
CA GLY A 3 -34.69 -4.38 -31.27
C GLY A 3 -34.01 -4.62 -29.93
N LYS A 4 -33.70 -3.52 -29.22
CA LYS A 4 -33.30 -3.55 -27.82
C LYS A 4 -34.33 -4.33 -27.01
N VAL A 5 -33.90 -5.39 -26.32
CA VAL A 5 -34.73 -6.13 -25.37
C VAL A 5 -34.12 -5.93 -23.99
N GLU A 6 -34.90 -5.39 -23.07
CA GLU A 6 -34.50 -5.22 -21.67
C GLU A 6 -34.82 -6.51 -20.92
N TYR A 7 -33.87 -7.01 -20.12
CA TYR A 7 -34.03 -8.16 -19.25
C TYR A 7 -33.74 -7.74 -17.81
N TRP A 8 -34.62 -8.10 -16.89
CA TRP A 8 -34.41 -7.96 -15.45
C TRP A 8 -33.62 -9.16 -14.90
N GLU A 9 -33.00 -8.98 -13.73
CA GLU A 9 -32.18 -10.01 -13.08
C GLU A 9 -32.93 -11.35 -12.92
N ASP A 10 -34.23 -11.28 -12.59
CA ASP A 10 -35.12 -12.44 -12.49
C ASP A 10 -35.36 -13.14 -13.84
N GLU A 11 -35.44 -12.38 -14.94
CA GLU A 11 -35.65 -12.94 -16.29
C GLU A 11 -34.40 -13.62 -16.85
N ILE A 12 -33.22 -13.26 -16.35
CA ILE A 12 -31.95 -13.93 -16.63
C ILE A 12 -31.86 -15.21 -15.76
N TYR A 13 -32.25 -15.09 -14.49
CA TYR A 13 -32.31 -16.20 -13.56
C TYR A 13 -33.21 -17.35 -14.05
N ASP A 14 -34.41 -17.03 -14.54
CA ASP A 14 -35.39 -18.01 -15.04
C ASP A 14 -34.87 -18.87 -16.21
N GLN A 15 -33.71 -18.52 -16.79
CA GLN A 15 -33.08 -19.29 -17.87
C GLN A 15 -32.18 -20.44 -17.36
N PHE A 16 -31.86 -20.48 -16.07
CA PHE A 16 -31.06 -21.53 -15.44
C PHE A 16 -31.92 -22.75 -15.08
N GLU A 17 -32.41 -23.46 -16.10
CA GLU A 17 -33.26 -24.65 -15.96
C GLU A 17 -32.47 -25.90 -15.50
N GLU A 18 -32.92 -26.55 -14.43
CA GLU A 18 -32.28 -27.77 -13.88
C GLU A 18 -32.25 -28.95 -14.86
N GLU A 19 -33.25 -29.07 -15.74
CA GLU A 19 -33.45 -30.23 -16.64
C GLU A 19 -32.76 -30.09 -18.01
N ARG A 20 -31.96 -29.04 -18.25
CA ARG A 20 -31.28 -28.88 -19.56
C ARG A 20 -30.34 -30.04 -19.86
N GLU A 21 -30.30 -30.44 -21.13
CA GLU A 21 -29.42 -31.54 -21.60
C GLU A 21 -27.99 -31.08 -21.93
N ILE A 22 -27.81 -29.79 -22.20
CA ILE A 22 -26.54 -29.18 -22.64
C ILE A 22 -26.10 -28.07 -21.69
N ASN A 23 -24.82 -27.71 -21.75
CA ASN A 23 -24.27 -26.58 -21.01
C ASN A 23 -25.01 -25.27 -21.33
N PHE A 24 -25.35 -24.51 -20.29
CA PHE A 24 -25.93 -23.18 -20.45
C PHE A 24 -24.91 -22.12 -20.12
N VAL A 25 -24.81 -21.07 -20.95
CA VAL A 25 -23.82 -20.00 -20.78
C VAL A 25 -24.49 -18.65 -20.82
N THR A 26 -24.29 -17.89 -19.75
CA THR A 26 -24.67 -16.48 -19.62
C THR A 26 -23.40 -15.64 -19.59
N LEU A 27 -23.27 -14.72 -20.55
CA LEU A 27 -22.16 -13.77 -20.65
C LEU A 27 -22.66 -12.37 -20.26
N ILE A 28 -22.03 -11.73 -19.29
CA ILE A 28 -22.40 -10.41 -18.76
C ILE A 28 -21.29 -9.41 -19.06
N GLU A 29 -21.61 -8.42 -19.89
CA GLU A 29 -20.67 -7.43 -20.38
C GLU A 29 -20.97 -6.02 -19.86
N GLY A 30 -19.90 -5.26 -19.62
CA GLY A 30 -20.03 -3.90 -19.16
C GLY A 30 -18.72 -3.31 -18.64
N ASN A 31 -18.65 -1.99 -18.58
CA ASN A 31 -17.48 -1.28 -18.05
C ASN A 31 -17.40 -1.42 -16.52
N THR A 32 -16.27 -1.01 -15.91
CA THR A 32 -16.14 -0.95 -14.44
C THR A 32 -17.27 -0.12 -13.82
N GLY A 33 -17.86 -0.62 -12.73
CA GLY A 33 -18.89 0.11 -11.96
C GLY A 33 -20.29 0.13 -12.59
N THR A 34 -20.51 -0.68 -13.61
CA THR A 34 -21.81 -0.76 -14.32
C THR A 34 -22.76 -1.81 -13.75
N GLY A 35 -22.39 -2.54 -12.70
CA GLY A 35 -23.29 -3.50 -12.02
C GLY A 35 -23.09 -4.98 -12.37
N LYS A 36 -22.06 -5.33 -13.16
CA LYS A 36 -21.75 -6.72 -13.55
C LYS A 36 -21.55 -7.66 -12.36
N SER A 37 -20.70 -7.24 -11.43
CA SER A 37 -20.35 -8.00 -10.21
C SER A 37 -21.57 -8.22 -9.34
N GLU A 38 -22.41 -7.20 -9.22
CA GLU A 38 -23.68 -7.25 -8.49
C GLU A 38 -24.66 -8.24 -9.14
N LEU A 39 -24.75 -8.26 -10.47
CA LEU A 39 -25.57 -9.24 -11.20
C LEU A 39 -25.05 -10.68 -11.05
N CYS A 40 -23.73 -10.90 -11.14
CA CYS A 40 -23.11 -12.20 -10.89
C CYS A 40 -23.38 -12.69 -9.45
N ALA A 41 -23.22 -11.81 -8.47
CA ALA A 41 -23.47 -12.12 -7.08
C ALA A 41 -24.96 -12.44 -6.84
N TYR A 42 -25.87 -11.67 -7.45
CA TYR A 42 -27.31 -11.93 -7.39
C TYR A 42 -27.65 -13.33 -7.90
N LEU A 43 -27.23 -13.66 -9.13
CA LEU A 43 -27.51 -14.95 -9.74
C LEU A 43 -26.88 -16.10 -8.93
N SER A 44 -25.65 -15.94 -8.48
CA SER A 44 -24.94 -16.95 -7.67
C SER A 44 -25.67 -17.24 -6.37
N LEU A 45 -26.03 -16.19 -5.61
CA LEU A 45 -26.74 -16.32 -4.33
C LEU A 45 -28.11 -17.00 -4.50
N ARG A 46 -28.85 -16.65 -5.55
CA ARG A 46 -30.15 -17.28 -5.84
C ARG A 46 -30.01 -18.77 -6.14
N LEU A 47 -29.04 -19.14 -6.98
CA LEU A 47 -28.78 -20.54 -7.33
C LEU A 47 -28.33 -21.34 -6.09
N GLU A 48 -27.49 -20.76 -5.23
CA GLU A 48 -27.09 -21.39 -3.95
C GLU A 48 -28.27 -21.55 -2.98
N GLU A 49 -29.17 -20.56 -2.87
CA GLU A 49 -30.38 -20.63 -2.03
C GLU A 49 -31.33 -21.77 -2.44
N GLU A 50 -31.38 -22.11 -3.74
CA GLU A 50 -32.12 -23.26 -4.26
C GLU A 50 -31.36 -24.59 -4.14
N GLY A 51 -30.14 -24.56 -3.60
CA GLY A 51 -29.33 -25.75 -3.34
C GLY A 51 -28.45 -26.19 -4.52
N ARG A 52 -28.27 -25.34 -5.54
CA ARG A 52 -27.36 -25.61 -6.64
C ARG A 52 -25.90 -25.38 -6.21
N PRO A 53 -24.98 -26.33 -6.48
CA PRO A 53 -23.56 -26.15 -6.18
C PRO A 53 -22.93 -25.05 -7.05
N VAL A 54 -22.41 -23.99 -6.44
CA VAL A 54 -21.74 -22.90 -7.17
C VAL A 54 -20.23 -22.93 -6.92
N LEU A 55 -19.45 -22.99 -8.00
CA LEU A 55 -18.00 -22.81 -8.01
C LEU A 55 -17.68 -21.39 -8.46
N TYR A 56 -17.38 -20.53 -7.48
CA TYR A 56 -17.05 -19.13 -7.70
C TYR A 56 -15.53 -18.92 -7.85
N ILE A 57 -15.11 -18.37 -8.98
CA ILE A 57 -13.72 -17.99 -9.26
C ILE A 57 -13.56 -16.49 -9.09
N LYS A 58 -12.63 -16.08 -8.22
CA LYS A 58 -12.35 -14.67 -7.97
C LYS A 58 -11.44 -14.08 -9.05
N LYS A 59 -11.51 -12.77 -9.27
CA LYS A 59 -10.64 -11.99 -10.17
C LYS A 59 -9.13 -12.21 -9.92
N SER A 60 -8.72 -12.44 -8.68
CA SER A 60 -7.32 -12.70 -8.34
C SER A 60 -6.88 -14.16 -8.58
N ASP A 61 -7.80 -15.11 -8.73
CA ASP A 61 -7.44 -16.53 -8.81
C ASP A 61 -6.75 -16.85 -10.16
N GLY A 62 -5.47 -17.20 -10.10
CA GLY A 62 -4.74 -17.79 -11.24
C GLY A 62 -5.14 -19.26 -11.49
N ILE A 63 -4.75 -19.81 -12.64
CA ILE A 63 -5.15 -21.17 -13.05
C ILE A 63 -4.75 -22.25 -12.03
N LEU A 64 -3.53 -22.20 -11.47
CA LEU A 64 -3.10 -23.17 -10.46
C LEU A 64 -3.92 -23.03 -9.16
N THR A 65 -4.30 -21.81 -8.77
CA THR A 65 -5.20 -21.57 -7.63
C THR A 65 -6.58 -22.18 -7.85
N ILE A 66 -7.12 -22.08 -9.08
CA ILE A 66 -8.38 -22.73 -9.45
C ILE A 66 -8.26 -24.26 -9.30
N ILE A 67 -7.18 -24.85 -9.82
CA ILE A 67 -6.96 -26.30 -9.87
C ILE A 67 -6.61 -26.89 -8.49
N ASN A 68 -5.74 -26.23 -7.71
CA ASN A 68 -5.20 -26.75 -6.45
C ASN A 68 -6.03 -26.43 -5.22
N LYS A 69 -6.80 -25.34 -5.27
CA LYS A 69 -7.54 -24.81 -4.12
C LYS A 69 -9.04 -24.74 -4.38
N ARG A 70 -9.50 -24.02 -5.41
CA ARG A 70 -10.95 -23.77 -5.63
C ARG A 70 -11.73 -25.03 -5.95
N ILE A 71 -11.30 -25.81 -6.95
CA ILE A 71 -11.96 -27.06 -7.33
C ILE A 71 -11.95 -28.08 -6.17
N PRO A 72 -10.82 -28.32 -5.48
CA PRO A 72 -10.80 -29.23 -4.33
C PRO A 72 -11.71 -28.77 -3.19
N GLN A 73 -11.67 -27.49 -2.80
CA GLN A 73 -12.55 -26.93 -1.77
C GLN A 73 -14.03 -27.07 -2.15
N PHE A 74 -14.37 -26.82 -3.42
CA PHE A 74 -15.73 -26.99 -3.92
C PHE A 74 -16.21 -28.44 -3.82
N CYS A 75 -15.38 -29.41 -4.20
CA CYS A 75 -15.68 -30.83 -4.03
C CYS A 75 -15.87 -31.18 -2.55
N GLU A 76 -14.94 -30.76 -1.68
CA GLU A 76 -14.99 -31.02 -0.23
C GLU A 76 -16.26 -30.45 0.42
N ASN A 77 -16.61 -29.20 0.10
CA ASN A 77 -17.82 -28.52 0.62
C ASN A 77 -19.12 -29.25 0.25
N HIS A 78 -19.13 -29.99 -0.85
CA HIS A 78 -20.27 -30.76 -1.33
C HIS A 78 -20.13 -32.27 -1.07
N GLY A 79 -19.16 -32.69 -0.25
CA GLY A 79 -18.95 -34.09 0.11
C GLY A 79 -18.53 -34.98 -1.06
N LYS A 80 -17.84 -34.41 -2.06
CA LYS A 80 -17.29 -35.11 -3.22
C LYS A 80 -15.77 -35.26 -3.08
N GLU A 81 -15.22 -36.30 -3.67
CA GLU A 81 -13.76 -36.47 -3.71
C GLU A 81 -13.14 -35.54 -4.77
N PRO A 82 -12.07 -34.81 -4.44
CA PRO A 82 -11.37 -33.97 -5.40
C PRO A 82 -10.72 -34.82 -6.51
N PRO A 83 -10.46 -34.25 -7.70
CA PRO A 83 -9.75 -34.96 -8.77
C PRO A 83 -8.38 -35.50 -8.33
N GLU A 84 -8.00 -36.72 -8.74
CA GLU A 84 -6.70 -37.34 -8.39
C GLU A 84 -5.51 -36.49 -8.88
N THR A 85 -5.72 -35.71 -9.93
CA THR A 85 -4.75 -34.82 -10.58
C THR A 85 -4.36 -33.61 -9.72
N THR A 86 -5.18 -33.22 -8.75
CA THR A 86 -4.84 -32.15 -7.77
C THR A 86 -3.57 -32.47 -6.98
N ALA A 87 -3.32 -33.75 -6.67
CA ALA A 87 -2.10 -34.15 -5.95
C ALA A 87 -0.82 -33.89 -6.75
N LYS A 88 -0.88 -34.01 -8.09
CA LYS A 88 0.27 -33.73 -8.98
C LYS A 88 0.49 -32.23 -9.15
N SER A 89 -0.58 -31.46 -9.27
CA SER A 89 -0.48 -30.00 -9.37
C SER A 89 0.01 -29.36 -8.06
N ARG A 90 -0.29 -29.93 -6.89
CA ARG A 90 0.38 -29.55 -5.62
C ARG A 90 1.88 -29.87 -5.59
N GLN A 91 2.29 -31.02 -6.15
CA GLN A 91 3.72 -31.34 -6.28
C GLN A 91 4.46 -30.36 -7.19
N PHE A 92 3.77 -29.82 -8.20
CA PHE A 92 4.31 -28.76 -9.05
C PHE A 92 4.48 -27.45 -8.29
N GLU A 93 3.46 -27.03 -7.53
CA GLU A 93 3.50 -25.84 -6.66
C GLU A 93 4.68 -25.92 -5.68
N GLU A 94 4.85 -27.05 -4.98
CA GLU A 94 6.00 -27.29 -4.10
C GLU A 94 7.35 -27.25 -4.81
N GLN A 95 7.41 -27.65 -6.09
CA GLN A 95 8.66 -27.62 -6.86
C GLN A 95 9.01 -26.22 -7.34
N ILE A 96 8.01 -25.40 -7.70
CA ILE A 96 8.22 -23.98 -7.98
C ILE A 96 8.75 -23.30 -6.72
N GLU A 97 8.16 -23.54 -5.54
CA GLU A 97 8.62 -22.94 -4.28
C GLU A 97 10.05 -23.36 -3.91
N LYS A 98 10.41 -24.65 -4.10
CA LYS A 98 11.70 -25.19 -3.65
C LYS A 98 12.84 -24.95 -4.65
N LEU A 99 12.57 -25.03 -5.95
CA LEU A 99 13.59 -25.00 -7.01
C LEU A 99 13.14 -24.17 -8.23
N PRO A 100 12.74 -22.90 -8.07
CA PRO A 100 12.08 -22.12 -9.12
C PRO A 100 12.95 -21.96 -10.38
N LYS A 101 14.26 -21.73 -10.23
CA LYS A 101 15.19 -21.63 -11.38
C LYS A 101 15.25 -22.92 -12.20
N THR A 102 15.27 -24.07 -11.53
CA THR A 102 15.32 -25.36 -12.21
C THR A 102 14.02 -25.64 -12.96
N VAL A 103 12.88 -25.27 -12.37
CA VAL A 103 11.57 -25.38 -13.01
C VAL A 103 11.49 -24.47 -14.24
N ALA A 104 11.94 -23.22 -14.12
CA ALA A 104 11.96 -22.25 -15.22
C ALA A 104 12.80 -22.74 -16.41
N SER A 105 14.04 -23.18 -16.16
CA SER A 105 14.92 -23.69 -17.23
C SER A 105 14.36 -24.94 -17.91
N GLN A 106 13.68 -25.78 -17.14
CA GLN A 106 13.04 -26.97 -17.67
C GLN A 106 11.82 -26.64 -18.54
N ILE A 107 11.00 -25.67 -18.14
CA ILE A 107 9.84 -25.21 -18.93
C ILE A 107 10.33 -24.53 -20.22
N ALA A 108 11.32 -23.62 -20.13
CA ALA A 108 11.92 -22.94 -21.28
C ALA A 108 12.50 -23.94 -22.29
N GLY A 109 13.26 -24.94 -21.81
CA GLY A 109 13.85 -25.97 -22.65
C GLY A 109 12.81 -26.84 -23.37
N ASP A 110 11.74 -27.22 -22.68
CA ASP A 110 10.65 -28.01 -23.28
C ASP A 110 9.85 -27.18 -24.29
N ALA A 111 9.59 -25.90 -23.98
CA ALA A 111 8.89 -24.97 -24.87
C ALA A 111 9.68 -24.73 -26.17
N ILE A 112 10.99 -24.46 -26.08
CA ILE A 112 11.87 -24.29 -27.24
C ILE A 112 12.01 -25.59 -28.03
N SER A 113 12.14 -26.73 -27.35
CA SER A 113 12.19 -28.04 -28.01
C SER A 113 10.91 -28.33 -28.82
N ALA A 114 9.75 -27.94 -28.30
CA ALA A 114 8.48 -28.07 -29.02
C ALA A 114 8.39 -27.17 -30.26
N LEU A 115 9.22 -26.13 -30.33
CA LEU A 115 9.33 -25.20 -31.46
C LEU A 115 10.43 -25.59 -32.46
N ALA A 116 11.11 -26.72 -32.31
CA ALA A 116 12.25 -27.13 -33.13
C ALA A 116 11.98 -27.21 -34.65
N ASN A 117 10.71 -27.24 -35.07
CA ASN A 117 10.32 -27.22 -36.49
C ASN A 117 10.21 -25.81 -37.08
N TYR A 118 10.36 -24.77 -36.28
CA TYR A 118 10.32 -23.36 -36.69
C TYR A 118 11.73 -22.76 -36.75
N ASP A 119 11.87 -21.67 -37.51
CA ASP A 119 13.10 -20.88 -37.55
C ASP A 119 13.17 -19.94 -36.34
N ILE A 120 13.77 -20.44 -35.25
CA ILE A 120 13.88 -19.76 -33.96
C ILE A 120 15.33 -19.65 -33.49
N LYS A 121 15.61 -18.69 -32.60
CA LYS A 121 16.86 -18.56 -31.84
C LYS A 121 16.89 -19.56 -30.70
N ASP A 122 18.07 -20.08 -30.39
CA ASP A 122 18.31 -20.96 -29.26
C ASP A 122 18.61 -20.12 -28.01
N ASN A 123 17.56 -19.50 -27.45
CA ASN A 123 17.59 -18.57 -26.32
C ASN A 123 16.97 -19.22 -25.07
N VAL A 124 17.40 -20.44 -24.73
CA VAL A 124 16.84 -21.19 -23.60
C VAL A 124 17.13 -20.52 -22.26
N ASP A 125 18.34 -19.98 -22.09
CA ASP A 125 18.77 -19.36 -20.85
C ASP A 125 18.03 -18.05 -20.60
N GLU A 126 17.85 -17.21 -21.63
CA GLU A 126 17.15 -15.94 -21.49
C GLU A 126 15.63 -16.12 -21.34
N LEU A 127 15.03 -17.08 -22.04
CA LEU A 127 13.63 -17.44 -21.83
C LEU A 127 13.43 -18.06 -20.43
N SER A 128 14.41 -18.81 -19.94
CA SER A 128 14.41 -19.36 -18.58
C SER A 128 14.42 -18.24 -17.53
N ASP A 129 15.28 -17.25 -17.68
CA ASP A 129 15.36 -16.12 -16.74
C ASP A 129 14.04 -15.31 -16.75
N PHE A 130 13.47 -15.07 -17.93
CA PHE A 130 12.18 -14.40 -18.05
C PHE A 130 11.03 -15.20 -17.43
N ILE A 131 10.99 -16.52 -17.65
CA ILE A 131 10.01 -17.41 -17.02
C ILE A 131 10.18 -17.41 -15.51
N TYR A 132 11.43 -17.46 -15.02
CA TYR A 132 11.75 -17.45 -13.59
C TYR A 132 11.20 -16.21 -12.88
N GLU A 133 11.39 -15.02 -13.47
CA GLU A 133 10.86 -13.75 -12.94
C GLU A 133 9.32 -13.70 -12.89
N ARG A 134 8.64 -14.59 -13.63
CA ARG A 134 7.18 -14.63 -13.76
C ARG A 134 6.53 -15.90 -13.24
N LEU A 135 7.29 -16.84 -12.67
CA LEU A 135 6.73 -18.06 -12.08
C LEU A 135 5.78 -17.73 -10.93
N ASP A 136 6.00 -16.63 -10.22
CA ASP A 136 5.14 -16.16 -9.13
C ASP A 136 3.73 -15.80 -9.63
N ILE A 137 3.56 -15.31 -10.88
CA ILE A 137 2.25 -15.01 -11.49
C ILE A 137 1.38 -16.28 -11.59
N LEU A 138 2.01 -17.45 -11.76
CA LEU A 138 1.31 -18.73 -11.78
C LEU A 138 0.91 -19.21 -10.38
N LEU A 139 1.67 -18.79 -9.35
CA LEU A 139 1.47 -19.17 -7.94
C LEU A 139 0.56 -18.22 -7.16
N GLU A 140 0.32 -17.01 -7.64
CA GLU A 140 -0.28 -15.92 -6.85
C GLU A 140 -1.57 -16.34 -6.12
N GLN A 141 -1.43 -16.47 -4.79
CA GLN A 141 -2.47 -16.36 -3.79
C GLN A 141 -2.49 -14.93 -3.28
N SER A 142 -3.39 -14.08 -3.77
CA SER A 142 -3.72 -12.85 -3.05
C SER A 142 -5.09 -12.99 -2.38
N GLU A 143 -5.08 -13.28 -1.07
CA GLU A 143 -6.24 -13.10 -0.20
C GLU A 143 -6.40 -11.62 0.24
N ASN A 144 -5.64 -10.69 -0.33
CA ASN A 144 -5.55 -9.29 0.10
C ASN A 144 -5.85 -8.23 -0.96
N ASP A 145 -6.54 -8.54 -2.06
CA ASP A 145 -6.82 -7.57 -3.12
C ASP A 145 -8.31 -7.22 -3.24
N GLU A 146 -8.72 -6.16 -2.52
CA GLU A 146 -9.88 -5.31 -2.86
C GLU A 146 -9.41 -4.02 -3.57
N LYS A 147 -8.34 -4.10 -4.38
CA LYS A 147 -7.81 -2.98 -5.17
C LYS A 147 -7.86 -3.30 -6.68
N GLU A 148 -8.99 -2.99 -7.28
CA GLU A 148 -9.20 -2.80 -8.73
C GLU A 148 -8.61 -1.43 -9.16
N ASP A 149 -8.09 -1.15 -10.35
CA ASP A 149 -8.07 -1.77 -11.68
C ASP A 149 -6.80 -1.26 -12.40
N GLU A 150 -5.97 -2.11 -13.00
CA GLU A 150 -5.08 -1.71 -14.10
C GLU A 150 -4.63 -2.92 -14.94
N LYS A 151 -5.38 -3.16 -16.03
CA LYS A 151 -4.97 -3.39 -17.42
C LYS A 151 -3.76 -4.27 -17.84
N GLU A 152 -3.20 -5.14 -17.02
CA GLU A 152 -2.22 -6.12 -17.54
C GLU A 152 -2.85 -7.52 -17.67
N SER A 153 -2.91 -8.01 -18.91
CA SER A 153 -3.27 -9.39 -19.19
C SER A 153 -2.34 -10.32 -18.41
N LYS A 154 -2.87 -11.26 -17.62
CA LYS A 154 -2.10 -12.32 -16.93
C LYS A 154 -1.52 -13.36 -17.92
N LYS A 155 -0.93 -12.91 -19.04
CA LYS A 155 -0.18 -13.77 -19.96
C LYS A 155 1.24 -13.90 -19.42
N MET A 156 1.86 -15.07 -19.59
CA MET A 156 3.27 -15.25 -19.22
C MET A 156 4.16 -14.26 -19.96
N ILE A 157 3.83 -13.96 -21.22
CA ILE A 157 4.43 -12.92 -22.07
C ILE A 157 3.31 -12.05 -22.64
N ASP A 158 3.39 -10.72 -22.47
CA ASP A 158 2.48 -9.77 -23.11
C ASP A 158 3.12 -9.06 -24.32
N GLU A 159 2.36 -8.16 -24.97
CA GLU A 159 2.84 -7.44 -26.15
C GLU A 159 3.90 -6.37 -25.84
N GLY A 160 3.84 -5.76 -24.66
CA GLY A 160 4.86 -4.84 -24.17
C GLY A 160 6.18 -5.56 -23.94
N ASP A 161 6.15 -6.70 -23.26
CA ASP A 161 7.33 -7.54 -23.00
C ASP A 161 7.98 -7.96 -24.31
N TYR A 162 7.18 -8.54 -25.21
CA TYR A 162 7.70 -9.06 -26.47
C TYR A 162 8.28 -7.96 -27.34
N LYS A 163 7.77 -6.73 -27.29
CA LYS A 163 8.31 -5.59 -28.05
C LYS A 163 9.57 -4.99 -27.41
N ASN A 164 9.62 -4.93 -26.09
CA ASN A 164 10.66 -4.22 -25.36
C ASN A 164 11.85 -5.11 -24.96
N ASN A 165 11.68 -6.44 -24.97
CA ASN A 165 12.72 -7.39 -24.62
C ASN A 165 13.15 -8.22 -25.85
N SER A 166 14.39 -8.01 -26.30
CA SER A 166 14.96 -8.72 -27.46
C SER A 166 15.17 -10.21 -27.23
N ASP A 167 15.21 -10.63 -25.98
CA ASP A 167 15.71 -11.94 -25.58
C ASP A 167 14.61 -13.01 -25.68
N ILE A 168 13.34 -12.59 -25.50
CA ILE A 168 12.14 -13.41 -25.74
C ILE A 168 11.63 -13.32 -27.19
N GLN A 169 12.20 -12.45 -28.04
CA GLN A 169 11.94 -12.42 -29.49
C GLN A 169 12.68 -13.54 -30.21
N ILE A 170 12.21 -14.77 -29.99
CA ILE A 170 12.88 -15.99 -30.47
C ILE A 170 12.62 -16.30 -31.94
N PHE A 171 11.55 -15.78 -32.56
CA PHE A 171 11.24 -16.07 -33.97
C PHE A 171 12.06 -15.17 -34.91
N ASN A 172 12.83 -15.76 -35.83
CA ASN A 172 13.71 -15.01 -36.74
C ASN A 172 12.96 -14.30 -37.87
N ASN A 173 11.74 -14.74 -38.21
CA ASN A 173 10.97 -14.24 -39.34
C ASN A 173 9.76 -13.41 -38.89
N GLU A 174 9.98 -12.12 -38.64
CA GLU A 174 8.93 -11.15 -38.22
C GLU A 174 7.72 -11.07 -39.17
N LYS A 175 7.88 -11.43 -40.45
CA LYS A 175 6.76 -11.41 -41.41
C LYS A 175 5.82 -12.62 -41.26
N GLU A 176 6.36 -13.75 -40.84
CA GLU A 176 5.60 -14.98 -40.61
C GLU A 176 5.05 -15.05 -39.18
N TRP A 177 5.75 -14.38 -38.27
CA TRP A 177 5.49 -14.29 -36.84
C TRP A 177 5.37 -12.83 -36.39
N PRO A 178 4.28 -12.14 -36.75
CA PRO A 178 3.97 -10.84 -36.16
C PRO A 178 3.79 -10.97 -34.63
N PRO A 179 4.02 -9.90 -33.84
CA PRO A 179 4.08 -9.96 -32.38
C PRO A 179 2.95 -10.75 -31.73
N ILE A 180 1.68 -10.43 -32.04
CA ILE A 180 0.50 -11.11 -31.48
C ILE A 180 0.58 -12.63 -31.69
N LYS A 181 0.87 -13.06 -32.92
CA LYS A 181 0.96 -14.49 -33.27
C LYS A 181 2.15 -15.19 -32.61
N ALA A 182 3.27 -14.49 -32.48
CA ALA A 182 4.46 -15.01 -31.82
C ALA A 182 4.25 -15.18 -30.30
N ILE A 183 3.60 -14.21 -29.67
CA ILE A 183 3.24 -14.21 -28.25
C ILE A 183 2.31 -15.36 -27.93
N ASP A 184 1.23 -15.51 -28.71
CA ASP A 184 0.24 -16.57 -28.46
C ASP A 184 0.88 -17.96 -28.63
N GLU A 185 1.68 -18.17 -29.68
CA GLU A 185 2.37 -19.45 -29.88
C GLU A 185 3.35 -19.74 -28.75
N LEU A 186 4.16 -18.77 -28.32
CA LEU A 186 5.15 -18.96 -27.26
C LEU A 186 4.49 -19.24 -25.91
N ASN A 187 3.46 -18.47 -25.53
CA ASN A 187 2.65 -18.73 -24.34
C ASN A 187 2.04 -20.14 -24.37
N ASN A 188 1.51 -20.58 -25.52
CA ASN A 188 0.97 -21.93 -25.67
C ASN A 188 2.02 -23.01 -25.44
N ARG A 189 3.27 -22.82 -25.88
CA ARG A 189 4.34 -23.81 -25.66
C ARG A 189 4.78 -23.86 -24.21
N ILE A 190 4.81 -22.72 -23.52
CA ILE A 190 5.10 -22.62 -22.09
C ILE A 190 4.02 -23.37 -21.29
N ILE A 191 2.74 -23.10 -21.56
CA ILE A 191 1.62 -23.78 -20.88
C ILE A 191 1.64 -25.29 -21.15
N ASN A 192 1.83 -25.71 -22.40
CA ASN A 192 1.92 -27.15 -22.71
C ASN A 192 3.11 -27.84 -22.04
N ALA A 193 4.25 -27.14 -21.88
CA ALA A 193 5.40 -27.66 -21.13
C ALA A 193 5.06 -27.85 -19.65
N ILE A 194 4.31 -26.92 -19.06
CA ILE A 194 3.78 -27.02 -17.69
C ILE A 194 2.82 -28.22 -17.57
N GLU A 195 1.81 -28.29 -18.43
CA GLU A 195 0.79 -29.35 -18.45
C GLU A 195 1.44 -30.75 -18.63
N GLY A 196 2.34 -30.88 -19.61
CA GLY A 196 2.94 -32.15 -20.00
C GLY A 196 3.93 -32.71 -18.99
N LYS A 197 4.76 -31.85 -18.38
CA LYS A 197 5.83 -32.29 -17.46
C LYS A 197 5.31 -32.55 -16.06
N TYR A 198 4.41 -31.71 -15.58
CA TYR A 198 3.93 -31.74 -14.21
C TYR A 198 2.55 -32.38 -14.05
N GLY A 199 1.93 -32.78 -15.16
CA GLY A 199 0.67 -33.51 -15.16
C GLY A 199 -0.49 -32.68 -14.61
N VAL A 200 -0.42 -31.36 -14.77
CA VAL A 200 -1.54 -30.46 -14.52
C VAL A 200 -2.53 -30.67 -15.69
N PRO A 201 -3.70 -31.27 -15.45
CA PRO A 201 -4.67 -31.48 -16.51
C PRO A 201 -5.30 -30.14 -16.92
N PRO A 202 -5.75 -30.02 -18.17
CA PRO A 202 -6.44 -28.82 -18.62
C PRO A 202 -7.79 -28.65 -17.89
N ILE A 203 -8.25 -27.41 -17.79
CA ILE A 203 -9.43 -27.04 -16.98
C ILE A 203 -10.71 -27.76 -17.43
N ASP A 204 -10.86 -28.05 -18.71
CA ASP A 204 -12.00 -28.77 -19.28
C ASP A 204 -12.07 -30.23 -18.80
N GLU A 205 -10.93 -30.93 -18.74
CA GLU A 205 -10.88 -32.29 -18.20
C GLU A 205 -11.25 -32.33 -16.71
N LEU A 206 -10.80 -31.33 -15.94
CA LEU A 206 -11.15 -31.20 -14.52
C LEU A 206 -12.63 -30.92 -14.31
N LEU A 207 -13.20 -29.99 -15.07
CA LEU A 207 -14.62 -29.68 -14.99
C LEU A 207 -15.48 -30.89 -15.41
N ARG A 208 -15.02 -31.71 -16.35
CA ARG A 208 -15.68 -33.00 -16.66
C ARG A 208 -15.68 -33.95 -15.48
N ASP A 209 -14.50 -34.21 -14.88
CA ASP A 209 -14.38 -35.12 -13.72
C ASP A 209 -15.22 -34.63 -12.52
N VAL A 210 -15.25 -33.32 -12.28
CA VAL A 210 -16.06 -32.73 -11.21
C VAL A 210 -17.55 -32.79 -11.55
N GLY A 211 -17.94 -32.43 -12.78
CA GLY A 211 -19.33 -32.45 -13.24
C GLY A 211 -19.96 -33.84 -13.16
N ASP A 212 -19.22 -34.88 -13.56
CA ASP A 212 -19.64 -36.29 -13.50
C ASP A 212 -19.99 -36.74 -12.07
N LYS A 213 -19.47 -36.07 -11.04
CA LYS A 213 -19.75 -36.38 -9.63
C LYS A 213 -21.12 -35.82 -9.16
N PHE A 214 -21.76 -34.94 -9.93
CA PHE A 214 -23.04 -34.31 -9.59
C PHE A 214 -24.18 -34.87 -10.45
N GLU A 215 -24.70 -36.05 -10.06
CA GLU A 215 -25.75 -36.76 -10.82
C GLU A 215 -27.17 -36.16 -10.68
N ASN A 216 -27.44 -35.43 -9.58
CA ASN A 216 -28.80 -34.96 -9.23
C ASN A 216 -28.99 -33.45 -9.37
N THR A 217 -27.94 -32.71 -9.74
CA THR A 217 -27.97 -31.25 -9.87
C THR A 217 -26.85 -30.82 -10.80
N ARG A 218 -27.07 -29.73 -11.55
CA ARG A 218 -26.05 -29.14 -12.41
C ARG A 218 -25.22 -28.14 -11.60
N PRO A 219 -23.90 -28.32 -11.44
CA PRO A 219 -23.07 -27.30 -10.81
C PRO A 219 -22.97 -26.06 -11.70
N VAL A 220 -22.75 -24.90 -11.07
CA VAL A 220 -22.64 -23.60 -11.75
C VAL A 220 -21.20 -23.12 -11.63
N PHE A 221 -20.58 -22.73 -12.74
CA PHE A 221 -19.24 -22.17 -12.80
C PHE A 221 -19.31 -20.66 -13.02
N VAL A 222 -18.81 -19.88 -12.07
CA VAL A 222 -18.90 -18.42 -12.09
C VAL A 222 -17.49 -17.83 -12.22
N ILE A 223 -17.25 -17.05 -13.27
CA ILE A 223 -15.99 -16.31 -13.48
C ILE A 223 -16.31 -14.82 -13.53
N GLU A 224 -15.73 -14.07 -12.60
CA GLU A 224 -15.80 -12.63 -12.56
C GLU A 224 -14.51 -12.00 -13.10
N ASP A 225 -14.66 -11.09 -14.08
CA ASP A 225 -13.57 -10.41 -14.79
C ASP A 225 -12.54 -11.39 -15.38
N VAL A 226 -12.96 -12.06 -16.46
CA VAL A 226 -12.18 -13.14 -17.08
C VAL A 226 -10.75 -12.72 -17.40
N SER A 227 -9.78 -13.29 -16.66
CA SER A 227 -8.33 -13.12 -16.86
C SER A 227 -7.66 -14.43 -17.25
N ILE A 228 -8.33 -15.25 -18.06
CA ILE A 228 -7.86 -16.55 -18.52
C ILE A 228 -7.00 -16.34 -19.77
N THR A 229 -5.98 -17.17 -19.99
CA THR A 229 -5.14 -17.07 -21.19
C THR A 229 -5.88 -17.56 -22.44
N GLY A 230 -5.57 -17.01 -23.63
CA GLY A 230 -6.31 -17.33 -24.86
C GLY A 230 -6.45 -18.83 -25.21
N SER A 231 -5.44 -19.67 -24.94
CA SER A 231 -5.57 -21.12 -25.18
C SER A 231 -6.42 -21.85 -24.14
N GLU A 232 -6.48 -21.35 -22.90
CA GLU A 232 -7.39 -21.88 -21.88
C GLU A 232 -8.82 -21.40 -22.12
N ALA A 233 -9.01 -20.15 -22.58
CA ALA A 233 -10.30 -19.62 -23.01
C ALA A 233 -10.86 -20.44 -24.20
N ASP A 234 -10.01 -20.82 -25.15
CA ASP A 234 -10.39 -21.73 -26.24
C ASP A 234 -10.82 -23.13 -25.72
N LYS A 235 -10.05 -23.74 -24.82
CA LYS A 235 -10.39 -25.04 -24.21
C LYS A 235 -11.71 -24.97 -23.43
N LEU A 236 -11.90 -23.92 -22.62
CA LEU A 236 -13.12 -23.68 -21.86
C LEU A 236 -14.32 -23.40 -22.78
N THR A 237 -14.14 -22.61 -23.84
CA THR A 237 -15.17 -22.34 -24.86
C THR A 237 -15.59 -23.63 -25.54
N ASN A 238 -14.64 -24.47 -25.94
CA ASN A 238 -14.94 -25.78 -26.53
C ASN A 238 -15.71 -26.70 -25.56
N PHE A 239 -15.41 -26.64 -24.26
CA PHE A 239 -16.17 -27.36 -23.24
C PHE A 239 -17.60 -26.81 -23.06
N MET A 240 -17.74 -25.49 -23.01
CA MET A 240 -19.05 -24.81 -22.95
C MET A 240 -19.91 -25.09 -24.19
N GLU A 241 -19.28 -25.27 -25.36
CA GLU A 241 -19.96 -25.63 -26.60
C GLU A 241 -20.23 -27.14 -26.76
N ASP A 242 -19.69 -27.97 -25.87
CA ASP A 242 -19.85 -29.42 -25.94
C ASP A 242 -21.31 -29.83 -25.77
N LYS A 243 -21.70 -30.86 -26.52
CA LYS A 243 -23.04 -31.47 -26.49
C LYS A 243 -23.06 -32.78 -25.73
N ASP A 244 -21.96 -33.15 -25.07
CA ASP A 244 -21.96 -34.31 -24.19
C ASP A 244 -22.92 -34.09 -23.02
N THR A 245 -23.77 -35.07 -22.78
CA THR A 245 -24.88 -35.01 -21.80
C THR A 245 -24.45 -35.49 -20.41
N LYS A 246 -23.22 -35.99 -20.28
CA LYS A 246 -22.72 -36.63 -19.06
C LYS A 246 -22.12 -35.66 -18.05
N SER A 247 -21.52 -34.58 -18.53
CA SER A 247 -20.80 -33.59 -17.73
C SER A 247 -21.37 -32.20 -17.97
N ASN A 248 -22.36 -31.84 -17.17
CA ASN A 248 -23.31 -30.76 -17.48
C ASN A 248 -23.19 -29.62 -16.46
N TRP A 249 -22.73 -28.46 -16.93
CA TRP A 249 -22.48 -27.25 -16.15
C TRP A 249 -23.33 -26.09 -16.65
N ASP A 250 -23.64 -25.15 -15.77
CA ASP A 250 -24.10 -23.82 -16.18
C ASP A 250 -23.00 -22.80 -15.89
N PHE A 251 -22.87 -21.80 -16.75
CA PHE A 251 -21.77 -20.85 -16.73
C PHE A 251 -22.29 -19.43 -16.60
N ILE A 252 -21.71 -18.68 -15.66
CA ILE A 252 -21.88 -17.23 -15.54
C ILE A 252 -20.51 -16.61 -15.75
N LEU A 253 -20.33 -15.94 -16.89
CA LEU A 253 -19.10 -15.28 -17.26
C LEU A 253 -19.32 -13.77 -17.26
N ALA A 254 -18.54 -13.01 -16.51
CA ALA A 254 -18.59 -11.55 -16.54
C ALA A 254 -17.26 -10.93 -16.90
N GLY A 255 -17.30 -9.85 -17.69
CA GLY A 255 -16.10 -9.10 -18.04
C GLY A 255 -16.40 -7.84 -18.85
N THR A 256 -15.35 -7.13 -19.24
CA THR A 256 -15.44 -6.10 -20.28
C THR A 256 -15.60 -6.74 -21.65
N THR A 257 -16.08 -5.97 -22.64
CA THR A 257 -16.20 -6.45 -24.02
C THR A 257 -14.87 -6.99 -24.58
N ASP A 258 -13.74 -6.37 -24.22
CA ASP A 258 -12.40 -6.81 -24.63
C ASP A 258 -12.01 -8.13 -23.93
N SER A 259 -12.21 -8.25 -22.62
CA SER A 259 -11.86 -9.49 -21.87
C SER A 259 -12.71 -10.69 -22.24
N THR A 260 -13.92 -10.46 -22.75
CA THR A 260 -14.85 -11.52 -23.15
C THR A 260 -14.72 -11.88 -24.63
N GLU A 261 -13.90 -11.16 -25.40
CA GLU A 261 -13.71 -11.37 -26.84
C GLU A 261 -13.22 -12.79 -27.15
N GLU A 262 -12.35 -13.34 -26.29
CA GLU A 262 -11.84 -14.71 -26.42
C GLU A 262 -12.94 -15.79 -26.38
N PHE A 263 -14.11 -15.47 -25.81
CA PHE A 263 -15.27 -16.37 -25.74
C PHE A 263 -16.29 -16.15 -26.87
N LYS A 264 -16.06 -15.20 -27.79
CA LYS A 264 -16.98 -14.79 -28.86
C LYS A 264 -16.56 -15.36 -30.22
N SER A 265 -16.60 -16.67 -30.37
CA SER A 265 -16.57 -17.34 -31.65
C SER A 265 -17.90 -17.16 -32.41
N GLN A 266 -17.91 -17.32 -33.74
CA GLN A 266 -19.16 -17.33 -34.52
C GLN A 266 -20.17 -18.40 -34.03
N THR A 267 -19.68 -19.46 -33.39
CA THR A 267 -20.51 -20.54 -32.85
C THR A 267 -21.05 -20.17 -31.48
N SER A 268 -20.27 -19.49 -30.64
CA SER A 268 -20.67 -19.12 -29.29
C SER A 268 -21.60 -17.91 -29.28
N GLU A 269 -21.43 -16.93 -30.16
CA GLU A 269 -22.39 -15.80 -30.30
C GLU A 269 -23.81 -16.27 -30.67
N ALA A 270 -23.95 -17.44 -31.29
CA ALA A 270 -25.23 -18.05 -31.62
C ALA A 270 -25.81 -18.93 -30.49
N ARG A 271 -25.04 -19.20 -29.43
CA ARG A 271 -25.39 -20.16 -28.36
C ARG A 271 -25.40 -19.55 -26.96
N PHE A 272 -24.57 -18.55 -26.71
CA PHE A 272 -24.44 -17.90 -25.42
C PHE A 272 -25.43 -16.75 -25.34
N ASN A 273 -26.06 -16.58 -24.18
CA ASN A 273 -26.90 -15.41 -23.94
C ASN A 273 -26.02 -14.28 -23.42
N ILE A 274 -25.82 -13.27 -24.27
CA ILE A 274 -24.99 -12.10 -23.96
C ILE A 274 -25.89 -10.98 -23.44
N TYR A 275 -25.59 -10.48 -22.24
CA TYR A 275 -26.28 -9.37 -21.56
C TYR A 275 -25.32 -8.22 -21.32
N GLN A 276 -25.81 -6.99 -21.44
CA GLN A 276 -24.99 -5.79 -21.29
C GLN A 276 -25.54 -4.88 -20.20
N THR A 277 -24.68 -4.49 -19.25
CA THR A 277 -25.00 -3.59 -18.13
C THR A 277 -24.69 -2.11 -18.46
N THR A 278 -24.23 -1.80 -19.68
CA THR A 278 -23.95 -0.43 -20.16
C THR A 278 -25.02 0.11 -21.09
N ASP A 279 -25.31 1.41 -20.97
CA ASP A 279 -26.10 2.16 -21.94
C ASP A 279 -25.26 2.50 -23.18
N ASN A 280 -25.77 2.15 -24.37
CA ASN A 280 -25.30 2.52 -25.74
C ASN A 280 -24.63 1.45 -26.61
N ILE A 281 -24.97 0.17 -26.48
CA ILE A 281 -24.64 -0.83 -27.51
C ILE A 281 -25.94 -1.56 -27.90
N ASP A 282 -26.10 -1.92 -29.18
CA ASP A 282 -27.26 -2.70 -29.65
C ASP A 282 -27.20 -4.12 -29.05
N GLY A 283 -28.15 -4.52 -28.18
CA GLY A 283 -28.15 -5.83 -27.49
C GLY A 283 -29.20 -5.99 -26.37
N ASN A 284 -29.12 -7.11 -25.62
CA ASN A 284 -29.94 -7.38 -24.42
C ASN A 284 -29.43 -6.52 -23.25
N GLN A 285 -30.21 -5.54 -22.78
CA GLN A 285 -29.78 -4.61 -21.73
C GLN A 285 -30.32 -5.02 -20.35
N VAL A 286 -29.52 -4.79 -19.30
CA VAL A 286 -29.94 -4.97 -17.90
C VAL A 286 -30.01 -3.59 -17.22
N PRO A 287 -31.21 -2.98 -17.08
CA PRO A 287 -31.35 -1.67 -16.45
C PRO A 287 -31.05 -1.76 -14.94
N HIS A 288 -30.16 -0.88 -14.44
CA HIS A 288 -29.80 -0.84 -13.02
C HIS A 288 -30.56 0.24 -12.23
N LEU A 289 -31.25 -0.21 -11.18
CA LEU A 289 -31.83 0.49 -10.02
C LEU A 289 -32.55 1.83 -10.27
N THR A 290 -33.88 1.83 -10.13
CA THR A 290 -34.70 3.04 -10.20
C THR A 290 -34.88 3.69 -8.82
N LYS A 291 -35.43 4.91 -8.78
CA LYS A 291 -35.84 5.57 -7.53
C LYS A 291 -36.86 4.70 -6.78
N GLU A 292 -37.80 4.12 -7.51
CA GLU A 292 -38.88 3.30 -6.98
C GLU A 292 -38.37 1.99 -6.36
N ASP A 293 -37.24 1.48 -6.84
CA ASP A 293 -36.64 0.22 -6.38
C ASP A 293 -35.54 0.40 -5.31
N ALA A 294 -35.04 1.63 -5.13
CA ALA A 294 -33.91 1.94 -4.24
C ALA A 294 -34.12 1.45 -2.80
N VAL A 295 -35.32 1.66 -2.25
CA VAL A 295 -35.67 1.20 -0.90
C VAL A 295 -35.67 -0.32 -0.82
N GLN A 296 -36.28 -1.01 -1.80
CA GLN A 296 -36.36 -2.46 -1.79
C GLN A 296 -34.99 -3.11 -1.97
N PHE A 297 -34.13 -2.52 -2.79
CA PHE A 297 -32.75 -2.95 -2.99
C PHE A 297 -31.92 -2.90 -1.71
N ILE A 298 -32.01 -1.82 -0.91
CA ILE A 298 -31.17 -1.68 0.28
C ILE A 298 -31.72 -2.42 1.52
N ARG A 299 -33.02 -2.77 1.54
CA ARG A 299 -33.68 -3.43 2.69
C ARG A 299 -32.95 -4.69 3.15
N PRO A 300 -32.60 -5.66 2.28
CA PRO A 300 -31.86 -6.86 2.69
C PRO A 300 -30.50 -6.52 3.31
N TYR A 301 -29.79 -5.53 2.75
CA TYR A 301 -28.48 -5.10 3.25
C TYR A 301 -28.56 -4.54 4.68
N LEU A 302 -29.53 -3.66 4.95
CA LEU A 302 -29.77 -3.10 6.29
C LEU A 302 -30.38 -4.12 7.27
N GLY A 303 -31.16 -5.07 6.74
CA GLY A 303 -31.78 -6.14 7.49
C GLY A 303 -30.81 -7.26 7.88
N TYR A 304 -29.76 -7.51 7.10
CA TYR A 304 -28.82 -8.63 7.29
C TYR A 304 -28.24 -8.69 8.72
N ILE A 305 -27.74 -7.56 9.22
CA ILE A 305 -27.16 -7.46 10.56
C ILE A 305 -28.19 -7.80 11.66
N LYS A 306 -29.48 -7.53 11.40
CA LYS A 306 -30.61 -7.75 12.32
C LYS A 306 -31.31 -9.09 12.11
N ASN A 307 -30.94 -9.85 11.09
CA ASN A 307 -31.45 -11.20 10.86
C ASN A 307 -30.75 -12.20 11.80
N HIS A 308 -29.51 -11.90 12.23
CA HIS A 308 -28.69 -12.80 13.04
C HIS A 308 -29.28 -13.12 14.42
N ASP A 309 -30.00 -12.18 15.06
CA ASP A 309 -30.71 -12.43 16.31
C ASP A 309 -32.20 -12.72 16.10
N GLY A 310 -32.71 -12.75 14.86
CA GLY A 310 -34.12 -12.91 14.55
C GLY A 310 -34.97 -11.66 14.78
N SER A 311 -34.35 -10.48 14.94
CA SER A 311 -35.05 -9.20 15.05
C SER A 311 -35.78 -8.80 13.76
N VAL A 312 -35.27 -9.20 12.59
CA VAL A 312 -35.90 -8.95 11.28
C VAL A 312 -36.01 -10.25 10.51
N SER A 313 -37.22 -10.57 10.05
CA SER A 313 -37.45 -11.59 9.05
C SER A 313 -38.60 -11.17 8.14
N TYR A 314 -38.56 -11.63 6.89
CA TYR A 314 -39.48 -11.17 5.86
C TYR A 314 -40.50 -12.26 5.49
N GLU A 315 -41.73 -11.84 5.22
CA GLU A 315 -42.68 -12.58 4.41
C GLU A 315 -42.46 -12.16 2.96
N ARG A 316 -42.24 -13.13 2.09
CA ARG A 316 -41.96 -12.88 0.68
C ARG A 316 -43.14 -13.33 -0.18
N ASP A 317 -43.39 -12.62 -1.28
CA ASP A 317 -44.42 -13.01 -2.24
C ASP A 317 -43.94 -14.09 -3.22
N GLU A 318 -44.77 -14.44 -4.21
CA GLU A 318 -44.47 -15.44 -5.23
C GLU A 318 -43.31 -15.05 -6.16
N TYR A 319 -42.87 -13.78 -6.11
CA TYR A 319 -41.71 -13.24 -6.82
C TYR A 319 -40.52 -12.97 -5.85
N ASN A 320 -40.58 -13.55 -4.65
CA ASN A 320 -39.61 -13.39 -3.57
C ASN A 320 -39.37 -11.93 -3.10
N LYS A 321 -40.24 -10.98 -3.47
CA LYS A 321 -40.18 -9.59 -3.00
C LYS A 321 -40.66 -9.50 -1.55
N VAL A 322 -40.09 -8.58 -0.79
CA VAL A 322 -40.50 -8.35 0.60
C VAL A 322 -41.93 -7.82 0.61
N LYS A 323 -42.88 -8.69 0.97
CA LYS A 323 -44.30 -8.36 1.08
C LYS A 323 -44.61 -7.71 2.43
N SER A 324 -44.03 -8.25 3.49
CA SER A 324 -44.21 -7.73 4.84
C SER A 324 -43.05 -8.15 5.76
N ILE A 325 -42.89 -7.49 6.90
CA ILE A 325 -41.94 -7.89 7.94
C ILE A 325 -42.70 -8.72 8.99
N LYS A 326 -42.23 -9.94 9.26
CA LYS A 326 -42.82 -10.83 10.28
C LYS A 326 -42.58 -10.29 11.68
N ASP A 327 -43.35 -10.74 12.67
CA ASP A 327 -43.05 -10.39 14.06
C ASP A 327 -41.68 -10.91 14.49
N PRO A 328 -40.96 -10.15 15.35
CA PRO A 328 -39.64 -10.56 15.81
C PRO A 328 -39.80 -11.77 16.74
N LEU A 329 -38.80 -12.65 16.75
CA LEU A 329 -38.81 -13.80 17.66
C LEU A 329 -38.78 -13.34 19.13
N GLN A 330 -39.21 -14.19 20.07
CA GLN A 330 -39.15 -13.87 21.49
C GLN A 330 -37.68 -13.72 21.96
N ASN A 331 -37.41 -12.75 22.83
CA ASN A 331 -36.08 -12.44 23.40
C ASN A 331 -35.05 -11.87 22.41
N THR A 332 -35.50 -11.24 21.33
CA THR A 332 -34.64 -10.51 20.39
C THR A 332 -34.45 -9.06 20.82
N ILE A 333 -33.40 -8.39 20.35
CA ILE A 333 -33.09 -7.00 20.72
C ILE A 333 -34.30 -6.10 20.44
N CYS A 334 -34.95 -6.30 19.29
CA CYS A 334 -36.14 -5.54 18.90
C CYS A 334 -37.39 -5.81 19.77
N THR A 335 -37.53 -7.00 20.37
CA THR A 335 -38.61 -7.24 21.37
C THR A 335 -38.37 -6.54 22.69
N THR A 336 -37.11 -6.20 23.02
CA THR A 336 -36.74 -5.59 24.29
C THR A 336 -36.55 -4.08 24.24
N CYS A 337 -36.23 -3.51 23.09
CA CYS A 337 -35.90 -2.08 22.99
C CYS A 337 -37.12 -1.15 22.89
N GLU A 338 -38.32 -1.68 22.65
CA GLU A 338 -39.60 -0.95 22.45
C GLU A 338 -39.58 0.14 21.35
N PHE A 339 -38.46 0.27 20.62
CA PHE A 339 -38.18 1.37 19.72
C PHE A 339 -38.50 1.04 18.26
N CYS A 340 -38.26 -0.21 17.86
CA CYS A 340 -38.36 -0.65 16.48
C CYS A 340 -39.81 -1.01 16.09
N ASP A 341 -40.55 -0.03 15.59
CA ASP A 341 -41.88 -0.25 15.01
C ASP A 341 -41.80 -1.11 13.73
N ARG A 342 -42.90 -1.78 13.37
CA ARG A 342 -42.93 -2.61 12.14
C ARG A 342 -42.63 -1.80 10.88
N GLU A 343 -42.89 -0.49 10.88
CA GLU A 343 -42.74 0.39 9.72
C GLU A 343 -41.28 0.67 9.31
N PHE A 344 -40.32 0.62 10.24
CA PHE A 344 -38.93 0.98 9.96
C PHE A 344 -37.89 0.12 10.68
N ARG A 345 -38.29 -1.01 11.27
CA ARG A 345 -37.37 -1.91 12.00
C ARG A 345 -36.25 -2.44 11.12
N ASP A 346 -36.53 -2.77 9.87
CA ASP A 346 -35.54 -3.21 8.90
C ASP A 346 -34.61 -2.08 8.46
N LEU A 347 -35.13 -0.88 8.27
CA LEU A 347 -34.39 0.28 7.77
C LEU A 347 -33.62 1.09 8.84
N PHE A 348 -33.98 0.98 10.13
CA PHE A 348 -33.34 1.75 11.20
C PHE A 348 -31.80 1.60 11.20
N PRO A 349 -30.99 2.67 11.28
CA PRO A 349 -31.32 4.03 11.71
C PRO A 349 -31.94 4.93 10.64
N PHE A 350 -32.30 4.42 9.46
CA PHE A 350 -32.93 5.19 8.39
C PHE A 350 -34.46 4.97 8.32
N ASN A 351 -35.13 5.76 7.49
CA ASN A 351 -36.48 5.49 6.98
C ASN A 351 -36.50 5.53 5.44
N GLU A 352 -37.63 5.18 4.82
CA GLU A 352 -37.78 5.14 3.36
C GLU A 352 -37.40 6.47 2.71
N ASN A 353 -37.93 7.60 3.22
CA ASN A 353 -37.62 8.94 2.71
C ASN A 353 -36.12 9.25 2.71
N PHE A 354 -35.42 8.90 3.79
CA PHE A 354 -33.99 9.13 3.89
C PHE A 354 -33.25 8.36 2.79
N ILE A 355 -33.62 7.10 2.63
CA ILE A 355 -33.02 6.15 1.70
C ILE A 355 -33.28 6.56 0.24
N GLU A 356 -34.49 6.99 -0.09
CA GLU A 356 -34.83 7.53 -1.42
C GLU A 356 -34.06 8.82 -1.72
N ARG A 357 -34.08 9.80 -0.82
CA ARG A 357 -33.36 11.07 -0.99
C ARG A 357 -31.86 10.86 -1.11
N LEU A 358 -31.33 9.87 -0.39
CA LEU A 358 -29.92 9.52 -0.46
C LEU A 358 -29.57 9.00 -1.86
N PHE A 359 -30.41 8.13 -2.42
CA PHE A 359 -30.21 7.60 -3.77
C PHE A 359 -30.30 8.72 -4.82
N GLU A 360 -31.33 9.57 -4.74
CA GLU A 360 -31.51 10.71 -5.65
C GLU A 360 -30.35 11.71 -5.62
N SER A 361 -29.63 11.79 -4.50
CA SER A 361 -28.48 12.68 -4.35
C SER A 361 -27.18 12.16 -4.97
N LEU A 362 -27.16 10.95 -5.54
CA LEU A 362 -25.97 10.33 -6.12
C LEU A 362 -25.78 10.71 -7.59
N GLU A 363 -24.55 11.05 -7.96
CA GLU A 363 -24.16 11.35 -9.35
C GLU A 363 -22.89 10.57 -9.72
N PRO A 364 -22.97 9.47 -10.52
CA PRO A 364 -24.20 8.81 -10.99
C PRO A 364 -24.91 7.97 -9.91
N PRO A 365 -26.24 7.74 -10.02
CA PRO A 365 -27.01 6.95 -9.06
C PRO A 365 -26.82 5.44 -9.28
N THR A 366 -25.63 4.93 -9.00
CA THR A 366 -25.31 3.50 -9.14
C THR A 366 -25.54 2.71 -7.84
N PRO A 367 -25.88 1.41 -7.92
CA PRO A 367 -25.99 0.54 -6.75
C PRO A 367 -24.74 0.55 -5.85
N ARG A 368 -23.54 0.52 -6.44
CA ARG A 368 -22.27 0.60 -5.72
C ARG A 368 -22.12 1.92 -4.97
N ALA A 369 -22.36 3.05 -5.63
CA ALA A 369 -22.31 4.37 -4.99
C ALA A 369 -23.31 4.47 -3.83
N TYR A 370 -24.48 3.83 -3.99
CA TYR A 370 -25.53 3.81 -3.00
C TYR A 370 -25.17 3.01 -1.75
N ILE A 371 -24.71 1.77 -1.91
CA ILE A 371 -24.23 0.92 -0.80
C ILE A 371 -23.06 1.59 -0.07
N VAL A 372 -22.09 2.13 -0.82
CA VAL A 372 -20.94 2.83 -0.24
C VAL A 372 -21.39 3.99 0.62
N ARG A 373 -22.33 4.81 0.13
CA ARG A 373 -22.83 5.98 0.87
C ARG A 373 -23.59 5.59 2.12
N VAL A 374 -24.48 4.59 2.03
CA VAL A 374 -25.22 4.04 3.17
C VAL A 374 -24.24 3.50 4.23
N SER A 375 -23.23 2.72 3.81
CA SER A 375 -22.21 2.15 4.68
C SER A 375 -21.36 3.20 5.38
N GLN A 376 -20.96 4.27 4.68
CA GLN A 376 -20.22 5.38 5.27
C GLN A 376 -21.00 6.07 6.40
N ILE A 377 -22.29 6.34 6.18
CA ILE A 377 -23.16 7.00 7.17
C ILE A 377 -23.35 6.08 8.38
N LEU A 378 -23.67 4.80 8.13
CA LEU A 378 -23.84 3.79 9.19
C LEU A 378 -22.59 3.64 10.06
N ARG A 379 -21.41 3.53 9.46
CA ARG A 379 -20.16 3.35 10.19
C ARG A 379 -19.86 4.51 11.13
N ARG A 380 -20.09 5.75 10.68
CA ARG A 380 -19.89 6.95 11.50
C ARG A 380 -20.88 7.01 12.66
N TRP A 381 -22.15 6.72 12.40
CA TRP A 381 -23.17 6.69 13.44
C TRP A 381 -22.91 5.57 14.47
N ALA A 382 -22.58 4.36 14.01
CA ALA A 382 -22.27 3.22 14.88
C ALA A 382 -21.02 3.45 15.77
N ARG A 383 -20.07 4.27 15.32
CA ARG A 383 -18.88 4.68 16.10
C ARG A 383 -19.16 5.83 17.09
N GLY A 384 -20.32 6.48 16.97
CA GLY A 384 -20.64 7.68 17.74
C GLY A 384 -19.97 8.95 17.22
N ASP A 385 -19.44 8.95 16.00
CA ASP A 385 -18.82 10.13 15.38
C ASP A 385 -19.86 11.21 15.04
N ILE A 386 -21.12 10.80 14.87
CA ILE A 386 -22.29 11.65 14.59
C ILE A 386 -23.47 11.20 15.44
N ASN A 387 -24.29 12.14 15.90
CA ASN A 387 -25.44 11.86 16.77
C ASN A 387 -26.65 11.31 15.98
N SER A 388 -26.81 11.75 14.74
CA SER A 388 -27.82 11.28 13.79
C SER A 388 -27.18 11.00 12.44
N PRO A 389 -27.67 9.99 11.67
CA PRO A 389 -27.28 9.83 10.27
C PRO A 389 -27.42 11.10 9.43
N ALA A 390 -28.38 11.97 9.74
CA ALA A 390 -28.60 13.24 9.04
C ALA A 390 -27.48 14.28 9.28
N ASP A 391 -26.59 14.05 10.25
CA ASP A 391 -25.44 14.94 10.54
C ASP A 391 -24.19 14.60 9.74
N ALA A 392 -24.21 13.51 8.94
CA ALA A 392 -23.05 13.09 8.19
C ALA A 392 -22.60 14.16 7.18
N ASP A 393 -21.31 14.49 7.16
CA ASP A 393 -20.76 15.55 6.30
C ASP A 393 -21.01 15.29 4.80
N VAL A 394 -21.09 14.01 4.42
CA VAL A 394 -21.41 13.57 3.05
C VAL A 394 -22.80 14.00 2.57
N LEU A 395 -23.65 14.50 3.47
CA LEU A 395 -25.01 14.98 3.20
C LEU A 395 -25.11 16.51 3.15
N GLN A 396 -24.05 17.25 3.50
CA GLN A 396 -24.11 18.72 3.66
C GLN A 396 -24.27 19.50 2.35
N ASN A 397 -23.99 18.87 1.21
CA ASN A 397 -24.05 19.48 -0.12
C ASN A 397 -25.32 19.09 -0.91
N VAL A 398 -26.26 18.37 -0.31
CA VAL A 398 -27.49 17.94 -0.99
C VAL A 398 -28.51 19.08 -0.99
N GLY A 399 -28.90 19.53 -2.19
CA GLY A 399 -29.86 20.60 -2.38
C GLY A 399 -31.30 20.11 -2.24
N PHE A 400 -32.04 20.63 -1.26
CA PHE A 400 -33.48 20.43 -1.15
C PHE A 400 -34.24 21.65 -1.70
N ASN A 401 -35.26 21.38 -2.51
CA ASN A 401 -36.16 22.40 -3.06
C ASN A 401 -37.00 23.08 -1.97
N THR A 402 -37.29 22.36 -0.88
CA THR A 402 -38.11 22.80 0.24
C THR A 402 -37.30 22.77 1.52
N ARG A 403 -37.44 23.78 2.40
CA ARG A 403 -36.61 23.91 3.61
C ARG A 403 -37.44 24.31 4.85
N PRO A 404 -37.05 23.88 6.06
CA PRO A 404 -37.65 24.35 7.30
C PRO A 404 -37.56 25.87 7.44
N SER A 405 -38.52 26.49 8.14
CA SER A 405 -38.60 27.94 8.36
C SER A 405 -37.35 28.50 9.04
N GLU A 406 -37.11 29.80 8.91
CA GLU A 406 -35.95 30.46 9.54
C GLU A 406 -35.94 30.30 11.06
N GLU A 407 -37.12 30.39 11.69
CA GLU A 407 -37.29 30.20 13.13
C GLU A 407 -36.77 28.83 13.57
N VAL A 408 -37.10 27.77 12.83
CA VAL A 408 -36.60 26.41 13.11
C VAL A 408 -35.09 26.31 12.86
N ARG A 409 -34.59 26.90 11.77
CA ARG A 409 -33.16 26.87 11.43
C ARG A 409 -32.28 27.55 12.47
N ASN A 410 -32.76 28.66 13.02
CA ASN A 410 -32.10 29.40 14.09
C ASN A 410 -32.26 28.69 15.45
N PHE A 411 -33.37 27.97 15.65
CA PHE A 411 -33.64 27.22 16.86
C PHE A 411 -32.79 25.96 17.00
N SER A 412 -32.73 25.09 15.98
CA SER A 412 -32.01 23.82 16.06
C SER A 412 -31.52 23.32 14.69
N LYS A 413 -30.19 23.28 14.52
CA LYS A 413 -29.53 22.69 13.35
C LYS A 413 -29.80 21.17 13.21
N PRO A 414 -29.72 20.35 14.27
CA PRO A 414 -30.05 18.92 14.18
C PRO A 414 -31.51 18.67 13.76
N LEU A 415 -32.45 19.48 14.25
CA LEU A 415 -33.86 19.39 13.88
C LEU A 415 -34.08 19.76 12.41
N THR A 416 -33.40 20.81 11.94
CA THR A 416 -33.44 21.21 10.52
C THR A 416 -32.97 20.08 9.61
N ARG A 417 -31.83 19.46 9.92
CA ARG A 417 -31.29 18.33 9.14
C ARG A 417 -32.21 17.13 9.19
N SER A 418 -32.80 16.85 10.35
CA SER A 418 -33.70 15.71 10.51
C SER A 418 -35.03 15.90 9.78
N ALA A 419 -35.56 17.12 9.73
CA ALA A 419 -36.72 17.45 8.89
C ALA A 419 -36.41 17.25 7.40
N LEU A 420 -35.24 17.69 6.94
CA LEU A 420 -34.81 17.55 5.54
C LEU A 420 -34.55 16.11 5.11
N TRP A 421 -34.07 15.25 6.01
CA TRP A 421 -33.69 13.88 5.64
C TRP A 421 -34.75 12.83 5.99
N TYR A 422 -35.41 12.95 7.15
CA TYR A 422 -36.41 11.97 7.59
C TYR A 422 -37.86 12.42 7.31
N GLY A 423 -38.10 13.72 7.14
CA GLY A 423 -39.45 14.28 7.11
C GLY A 423 -40.19 14.11 5.78
N ASN A 424 -41.48 13.81 5.85
CA ASN A 424 -42.42 13.90 4.73
C ASN A 424 -42.80 15.36 4.48
N VAL A 425 -42.68 15.84 3.25
CA VAL A 425 -43.09 17.21 2.89
C VAL A 425 -44.60 17.19 2.65
N ASN A 426 -45.35 18.04 3.38
CA ASN A 426 -46.74 18.34 3.08
C ASN A 426 -46.81 19.79 2.60
N GLU A 427 -46.67 19.99 1.28
CA GLU A 427 -46.63 21.33 0.67
C GLU A 427 -47.96 22.07 0.85
N ASP A 428 -49.08 21.36 0.80
CA ASP A 428 -50.43 21.94 0.95
C ASP A 428 -50.68 22.48 2.37
N GLU A 429 -50.08 21.86 3.38
CA GLU A 429 -50.21 22.28 4.78
C GLU A 429 -49.00 23.08 5.30
N GLY A 430 -47.95 23.24 4.49
CA GLY A 430 -46.79 24.08 4.79
C GLY A 430 -45.87 23.55 5.91
N PHE A 431 -45.75 22.24 6.07
CA PHE A 431 -44.83 21.64 7.06
C PHE A 431 -44.17 20.34 6.60
N PHE A 432 -43.01 20.04 7.19
CA PHE A 432 -42.44 18.68 7.22
C PHE A 432 -43.05 17.90 8.38
N THR A 433 -43.38 16.64 8.16
CA THR A 433 -43.81 15.70 9.20
C THR A 433 -42.68 14.72 9.49
N VAL A 434 -42.13 14.74 10.69
CA VAL A 434 -41.06 13.83 11.13
C VAL A 434 -41.60 12.90 12.21
N ASN A 435 -41.39 11.59 12.06
CA ASN A 435 -41.77 10.64 13.09
C ASN A 435 -40.94 10.89 14.37
N LYS A 436 -41.64 11.15 15.48
CA LYS A 436 -41.04 11.58 16.75
C LYS A 436 -40.05 10.56 17.30
N LYS A 437 -40.26 9.26 17.05
CA LYS A 437 -39.36 8.20 17.52
C LYS A 437 -37.93 8.40 17.01
N PHE A 438 -37.72 8.83 15.76
CA PHE A 438 -36.37 9.11 15.25
C PHE A 438 -35.73 10.30 15.97
N LEU A 439 -36.51 11.35 16.25
CA LEU A 439 -36.00 12.52 16.99
C LEU A 439 -35.63 12.16 18.43
N ASP A 440 -36.40 11.28 19.07
CA ASP A 440 -36.12 10.75 20.41
C ASP A 440 -34.88 9.84 20.40
N ALA A 441 -34.74 8.92 19.43
CA ALA A 441 -33.59 8.01 19.33
C ALA A 441 -32.26 8.74 19.18
N PHE A 442 -32.24 9.83 18.43
CA PHE A 442 -31.03 10.62 18.18
C PHE A 442 -30.85 11.74 19.22
N ASN A 443 -31.68 11.80 20.26
CA ASN A 443 -31.69 12.86 21.28
C ASN A 443 -31.75 14.27 20.67
N ILE A 444 -32.52 14.45 19.60
CA ILE A 444 -32.67 15.75 18.92
C ILE A 444 -33.61 16.67 19.69
N ILE A 445 -34.67 16.12 20.30
CA ILE A 445 -35.56 16.85 21.20
C ILE A 445 -34.95 16.78 22.60
N ASP A 446 -34.45 17.91 23.10
CA ASP A 446 -33.93 17.99 24.47
C ASP A 446 -35.10 18.13 25.46
N ASN A 447 -35.07 17.35 26.54
CA ASN A 447 -36.02 17.44 27.66
C ASN A 447 -36.02 18.83 28.34
N LYS A 448 -35.04 19.68 28.04
CA LYS A 448 -34.95 21.07 28.48
C LYS A 448 -35.66 22.06 27.57
N TRP A 449 -36.14 21.64 26.39
CA TRP A 449 -36.92 22.52 25.52
C TRP A 449 -38.26 22.82 26.18
N ASP A 450 -38.62 24.10 26.22
CA ASP A 450 -40.01 24.46 26.44
C ASP A 450 -40.76 24.24 25.13
N LEU A 451 -41.43 23.09 25.02
CA LEU A 451 -42.20 22.71 23.84
C LEU A 451 -43.35 23.69 23.54
N ASN A 452 -43.73 24.56 24.48
CA ASN A 452 -44.70 25.62 24.24
C ASN A 452 -44.09 26.85 23.55
N GLU A 453 -42.76 27.00 23.57
CA GLU A 453 -42.02 28.11 22.96
C GLU A 453 -41.22 27.68 21.71
N ALA A 454 -41.13 26.37 21.44
CA ALA A 454 -40.44 25.85 20.26
C ALA A 454 -41.23 26.16 18.97
N PRO A 455 -40.56 26.55 17.86
CA PRO A 455 -41.23 26.88 16.58
C PRO A 455 -41.65 25.62 15.81
N ILE A 456 -42.23 24.64 16.49
CA ILE A 456 -42.65 23.33 15.98
C ILE A 456 -43.91 22.85 16.70
N GLU A 457 -44.71 22.00 16.05
CA GLU A 457 -45.84 21.33 16.72
C GLU A 457 -45.46 19.89 17.02
N VAL A 458 -45.52 19.50 18.30
CA VAL A 458 -45.22 18.13 18.74
C VAL A 458 -46.51 17.41 19.11
N ASN A 459 -46.83 16.36 18.35
CA ASN A 459 -47.92 15.43 18.66
C ASN A 459 -47.38 14.17 19.36
N GLU A 460 -48.26 13.21 19.68
CA GLU A 460 -47.87 11.96 20.34
C GLU A 460 -46.89 11.11 19.51
N SER A 461 -47.04 11.07 18.18
CA SER A 461 -46.24 10.24 17.27
C SER A 461 -45.37 11.02 16.27
N GLU A 462 -45.63 12.31 16.07
CA GLU A 462 -45.03 13.09 14.99
C GLU A 462 -44.69 14.52 15.42
N VAL A 463 -43.71 15.12 14.76
CA VAL A 463 -43.32 16.52 14.90
C VAL A 463 -43.51 17.23 13.57
N ARG A 464 -44.31 18.29 13.58
CA ARG A 464 -44.54 19.16 12.42
C ARG A 464 -43.58 20.33 12.47
N VAL A 465 -42.79 20.46 11.42
CA VAL A 465 -41.75 21.47 11.27
C VAL A 465 -42.17 22.43 10.15
N PRO A 466 -42.51 23.69 10.44
CA PRO A 466 -43.03 24.62 9.44
C PRO A 466 -42.04 24.88 8.30
N ILE A 467 -42.57 25.07 7.09
CA ILE A 467 -41.84 25.47 5.88
C ILE A 467 -41.98 26.99 5.70
N SER A 468 -40.97 27.67 5.17
CA SER A 468 -41.10 29.07 4.73
C SER A 468 -41.20 29.15 3.21
N ASP A 469 -42.11 29.99 2.69
CA ASP A 469 -42.09 30.41 1.28
C ASP A 469 -40.77 31.11 0.98
N ALA A 470 -40.13 30.74 -0.15
CA ALA A 470 -38.79 31.16 -0.53
C ALA A 470 -38.66 32.65 -0.96
N THR A 471 -39.53 33.56 -0.48
CA THR A 471 -39.58 34.95 -0.96
C THR A 471 -39.41 36.06 0.09
N GLU A 472 -39.35 35.76 1.39
CA GLU A 472 -39.09 36.77 2.43
C GLU A 472 -37.77 36.53 3.15
N TYR A 473 -36.63 36.96 2.58
CA TYR A 473 -35.48 37.48 3.34
C TYR A 473 -34.38 38.13 2.47
N ILE A 474 -34.72 39.15 1.67
CA ILE A 474 -33.70 40.12 1.22
C ILE A 474 -33.65 41.19 2.31
N GLN A 475 -32.62 41.15 3.17
CA GLN A 475 -32.03 42.27 3.94
C GLN A 475 -31.50 41.82 5.32
N ARG A 476 -30.48 40.96 5.29
CA ARG A 476 -29.24 41.10 6.08
C ARG A 476 -28.21 40.11 5.51
N GLU A 477 -27.92 40.29 4.23
CA GLU A 477 -26.93 39.52 3.48
C GLU A 477 -25.66 40.36 3.32
N THR A 478 -24.83 40.42 4.36
CA THR A 478 -23.41 40.79 4.16
C THR A 478 -22.52 39.56 4.07
N ASP A 479 -23.05 38.36 4.36
CA ASP A 479 -22.35 37.09 4.18
C ASP A 479 -22.95 36.19 3.07
N LEU A 480 -24.16 36.51 2.58
CA LEU A 480 -24.87 35.73 1.54
C LEU A 480 -24.78 36.36 0.13
N GLU A 481 -24.74 37.70 -0.02
CA GLU A 481 -24.52 38.39 -1.31
C GLU A 481 -23.18 37.99 -1.92
N ASP A 482 -22.14 37.85 -1.10
CA ASP A 482 -20.85 37.31 -1.53
C ASP A 482 -20.98 35.88 -2.06
N SER A 483 -21.82 35.04 -1.44
CA SER A 483 -21.98 33.64 -1.84
C SER A 483 -22.75 33.49 -3.14
N GLU A 484 -23.75 34.34 -3.40
CA GLU A 484 -24.53 34.31 -4.63
C GLU A 484 -23.80 34.99 -5.79
N SER A 485 -23.07 36.08 -5.54
CA SER A 485 -22.14 36.68 -6.51
C SER A 485 -21.04 35.69 -6.93
N VAL A 486 -20.44 34.99 -5.97
CA VAL A 486 -19.46 33.93 -6.24
C VAL A 486 -20.08 32.80 -7.05
N ARG A 487 -21.27 32.30 -6.69
CA ARG A 487 -21.96 31.24 -7.45
C ARG A 487 -22.30 31.65 -8.88
N ASN A 488 -22.79 32.87 -9.08
CA ASN A 488 -23.13 33.38 -10.42
C ASN A 488 -21.88 33.54 -11.29
N GLU A 489 -20.77 33.99 -10.70
CA GLU A 489 -19.49 34.06 -11.41
C GLU A 489 -18.94 32.66 -11.70
N ILE A 490 -19.02 31.70 -10.77
CA ILE A 490 -18.64 30.29 -11.02
C ILE A 490 -19.43 29.71 -12.19
N GLN A 491 -20.75 29.82 -12.21
CA GLN A 491 -21.58 29.28 -13.31
C GLN A 491 -21.23 29.91 -14.66
N LYS A 492 -21.04 31.23 -14.68
CA LYS A 492 -20.65 31.97 -15.89
C LYS A 492 -19.28 31.51 -16.40
N ARG A 493 -18.31 31.29 -15.51
CA ARG A 493 -16.96 30.83 -15.88
C ARG A 493 -16.93 29.36 -16.27
N GLN A 494 -17.73 28.50 -15.63
CA GLN A 494 -17.91 27.10 -16.04
C GLN A 494 -18.48 27.01 -17.45
N GLY A 495 -19.46 27.85 -17.81
CA GLY A 495 -19.97 27.95 -19.18
C GLY A 495 -18.92 28.34 -20.24
N GLN A 496 -17.77 28.87 -19.81
CA GLN A 496 -16.66 29.30 -20.66
C GLN A 496 -15.49 28.29 -20.72
N VAL A 497 -15.52 27.22 -19.92
CA VAL A 497 -14.46 26.19 -19.89
C VAL A 497 -14.37 25.43 -21.21
N HIS A 498 -15.49 25.05 -21.81
CA HIS A 498 -15.49 24.31 -23.08
C HIS A 498 -14.99 25.17 -24.25
N PRO A 499 -15.39 26.46 -24.40
CA PRO A 499 -14.74 27.39 -25.32
C PRO A 499 -13.24 27.56 -25.06
N TRP A 500 -12.84 27.68 -23.79
CA TRP A 500 -11.44 27.85 -23.40
C TRP A 500 -10.59 26.64 -23.76
N ARG A 501 -11.06 25.42 -23.50
CA ARG A 501 -10.35 24.17 -23.83
C ARG A 501 -10.07 24.03 -25.33
N ASN A 502 -10.94 24.58 -26.17
CA ASN A 502 -10.77 24.58 -27.63
C ASN A 502 -9.83 25.69 -28.12
N ASN A 503 -9.77 26.83 -27.43
CA ASN A 503 -8.88 27.94 -27.75
C ASN A 503 -8.47 28.74 -26.49
N PRO A 504 -7.46 28.26 -25.74
CA PRO A 504 -7.08 28.86 -24.45
C PRO A 504 -6.52 30.29 -24.58
N THR A 505 -6.06 30.66 -25.78
CA THR A 505 -5.43 31.95 -26.06
C THR A 505 -6.41 33.05 -26.48
N ASP A 506 -7.72 32.78 -26.47
CA ASP A 506 -8.75 33.76 -26.84
C ASP A 506 -8.76 34.94 -25.82
N PRO A 507 -8.58 36.19 -26.27
CA PRO A 507 -8.66 37.37 -25.40
C PRO A 507 -9.97 37.50 -24.61
N ALA A 508 -11.06 36.92 -25.09
CA ALA A 508 -12.35 36.91 -24.41
C ALA A 508 -12.39 35.96 -23.18
N LEU A 509 -11.42 35.06 -23.05
CA LEU A 509 -11.40 33.97 -22.06
C LEU A 509 -10.28 34.11 -21.01
N VAL A 510 -9.51 35.20 -21.06
CA VAL A 510 -8.36 35.48 -20.15
C VAL A 510 -8.74 35.38 -18.67
N THR A 511 -9.95 35.80 -18.30
CA THR A 511 -10.42 35.72 -16.91
C THR A 511 -10.73 34.29 -16.48
N THR A 512 -11.25 33.47 -17.39
CA THR A 512 -11.50 32.03 -17.15
C THR A 512 -10.20 31.25 -17.09
N ASP A 513 -9.23 31.59 -17.95
CA ASP A 513 -7.86 31.07 -17.92
C ASP A 513 -7.19 31.30 -16.57
N THR A 514 -7.26 32.55 -16.08
CA THR A 514 -6.72 32.94 -14.77
C THR A 514 -7.39 32.16 -13.63
N ASP A 515 -8.72 32.00 -13.67
CA ASP A 515 -9.47 31.26 -12.64
C ASP A 515 -9.12 29.76 -12.66
N ILE A 516 -8.98 29.14 -13.84
CA ILE A 516 -8.56 27.73 -13.98
C ILE A 516 -7.17 27.53 -13.37
N HIS A 517 -6.20 28.37 -13.73
CA HIS A 517 -4.83 28.23 -13.23
C HIS A 517 -4.72 28.51 -11.73
N THR A 518 -5.44 29.52 -11.23
CA THR A 518 -5.48 29.85 -9.79
C THR A 518 -6.07 28.69 -8.99
N GLY A 519 -7.19 28.12 -9.45
CA GLY A 519 -7.82 27.00 -8.75
C GLY A 519 -7.03 25.70 -8.85
N ALA A 520 -6.47 25.39 -10.01
CA ALA A 520 -5.58 24.23 -10.15
C ALA A 520 -4.38 24.32 -9.21
N ARG A 521 -3.78 25.50 -9.09
CA ARG A 521 -2.66 25.74 -8.19
C ARG A 521 -3.04 25.63 -6.73
N SER A 522 -4.11 26.30 -6.30
CA SER A 522 -4.60 26.24 -4.91
C SER A 522 -4.82 24.80 -4.46
N ILE A 523 -5.33 23.97 -5.38
CA ILE A 523 -5.58 22.57 -5.07
C ILE A 523 -4.31 21.71 -5.10
N LEU A 524 -3.42 21.90 -6.07
CA LEU A 524 -2.13 21.21 -6.08
C LEU A 524 -1.31 21.56 -4.82
N GLN A 525 -1.39 22.81 -4.35
CA GLN A 525 -0.80 23.26 -3.09
C GLN A 525 -1.44 22.57 -1.87
N GLU A 526 -2.76 22.36 -1.84
CA GLU A 526 -3.41 21.60 -0.76
C GLU A 526 -3.05 20.10 -0.80
N LEU A 527 -2.99 19.49 -1.99
CA LEU A 527 -2.56 18.10 -2.17
C LEU A 527 -1.14 17.85 -1.67
N THR A 528 -0.31 18.88 -1.70
CA THR A 528 1.12 18.80 -1.41
C THR A 528 1.54 19.60 -0.18
N ASP A 529 0.58 20.17 0.57
CA ASP A 529 0.73 21.01 1.78
C ASP A 529 1.99 21.88 1.77
N ASP A 530 2.15 22.77 0.77
CA ASP A 530 3.33 23.64 0.61
C ASP A 530 4.65 22.85 0.85
N PHE A 531 4.77 21.66 0.25
CA PHE A 531 5.87 20.68 0.33
C PHE A 531 5.85 19.64 1.48
N LYS A 532 4.72 19.45 2.20
CA LYS A 532 4.49 18.32 3.14
C LYS A 532 3.43 17.34 2.63
N ILE A 533 3.65 16.04 2.83
CA ILE A 533 2.55 15.06 2.77
C ILE A 533 1.96 14.96 4.18
N LYS A 534 0.68 15.33 4.37
CA LYS A 534 -0.05 14.96 5.59
C LYS A 534 -0.34 13.46 5.57
N PRO A 535 0.05 12.68 6.61
CA PRO A 535 -0.58 11.39 6.83
C PRO A 535 -1.96 11.65 7.46
N ARG A 536 -3.01 11.40 6.65
CA ARG A 536 -4.46 11.28 6.96
C ARG A 536 -5.36 12.34 6.27
N ALA A 537 -5.58 12.14 4.98
CA ALA A 537 -6.95 11.97 4.47
C ALA A 537 -7.19 10.44 4.31
N PRO A 538 -8.41 9.91 4.52
CA PRO A 538 -8.65 8.48 4.58
C PRO A 538 -8.66 7.86 3.19
N ILE A 539 -7.47 7.70 2.60
CA ILE A 539 -7.21 6.82 1.48
C ILE A 539 -6.45 5.64 2.06
N ARG A 540 -7.04 4.44 2.03
CA ARG A 540 -6.39 3.20 2.45
C ARG A 540 -5.37 2.79 1.39
N TYR A 541 -4.16 3.31 1.52
CA TYR A 541 -2.99 2.69 0.92
C TYR A 541 -2.56 1.51 1.79
N SER A 542 -2.97 0.30 1.43
CA SER A 542 -2.24 -0.92 1.80
C SER A 542 -0.99 -1.01 0.91
N MET A 543 0.12 -0.44 1.36
CA MET A 543 1.53 -0.72 1.02
C MET A 543 2.37 0.34 1.76
N GLY A 544 3.25 -0.09 2.68
CA GLY A 544 4.30 0.74 3.28
C GLY A 544 3.85 1.89 4.18
N GLY A 545 3.33 1.59 5.37
CA GLY A 545 2.95 2.59 6.36
C GLY A 545 4.13 3.11 7.19
N GLU A 546 5.02 3.94 6.63
CA GLU A 546 5.91 4.82 7.44
C GLU A 546 6.05 6.21 6.81
N LYS A 547 6.11 7.24 7.66
CA LYS A 547 6.22 8.65 7.24
C LYS A 547 7.58 8.89 6.59
N LYS A 548 7.64 9.73 5.54
CA LYS A 548 8.93 10.23 5.00
C LYS A 548 9.68 10.97 6.13
N PRO A 549 10.98 10.69 6.37
CA PRO A 549 11.69 11.20 7.53
C PRO A 549 11.97 12.70 7.44
N LEU A 550 11.99 13.31 6.23
CA LEU A 550 12.20 14.75 6.02
C LEU A 550 10.88 15.48 5.74
N SER A 551 10.72 16.65 6.33
CA SER A 551 9.57 17.54 6.24
C SER A 551 10.01 19.01 6.20
N PHE A 552 9.36 19.83 5.37
CA PHE A 552 9.60 21.28 5.35
C PHE A 552 8.72 22.00 6.40
N HIS A 553 9.30 22.79 7.30
CA HIS A 553 8.57 23.62 8.27
C HIS A 553 8.73 25.11 7.95
N ARG A 554 7.61 25.84 7.77
CA ARG A 554 7.63 27.31 7.79
C ARG A 554 8.05 27.80 9.18
N GLY A 555 9.30 28.20 9.34
CA GLY A 555 9.76 28.94 10.52
C GLY A 555 9.11 30.33 10.62
N SER A 556 9.04 30.87 11.83
CA SER A 556 8.44 32.18 12.17
C SER A 556 9.25 33.40 11.67
N ASN A 557 10.21 33.22 10.77
CA ASN A 557 10.99 34.32 10.20
C ASN A 557 11.37 34.00 8.74
N PRO A 558 10.42 34.08 7.79
CA PRO A 558 10.71 33.93 6.37
C PRO A 558 11.48 35.18 5.94
N ARG A 559 12.79 35.09 5.83
CA ARG A 559 13.58 36.14 5.18
C ARG A 559 13.56 35.90 3.68
N ASP A 560 12.82 36.79 3.01
CA ASP A 560 12.99 37.25 1.64
C ASP A 560 13.16 36.18 0.56
N ASP A 561 12.04 35.65 0.07
CA ASP A 561 12.02 34.92 -1.20
C ASP A 561 10.80 35.32 -2.05
N ASP A 562 10.64 36.63 -2.25
CA ASP A 562 9.72 37.16 -3.25
C ASP A 562 10.04 36.61 -4.66
N ALA A 563 11.27 36.16 -4.91
CA ALA A 563 11.70 35.52 -6.16
C ALA A 563 11.13 34.09 -6.32
N ILE A 564 11.26 33.23 -5.30
CA ILE A 564 10.63 31.89 -5.33
C ILE A 564 9.11 32.04 -5.37
N ARG A 565 8.56 33.05 -4.69
CA ARG A 565 7.14 33.34 -4.72
C ARG A 565 6.67 33.79 -6.11
N GLU A 566 7.38 34.70 -6.79
CA GLU A 566 7.08 35.13 -8.18
C GLU A 566 7.23 33.99 -9.19
N GLU A 567 8.18 33.07 -8.98
CA GLU A 567 8.47 31.97 -9.92
C GLU A 567 7.49 30.79 -9.76
N ILE A 568 7.07 30.48 -8.53
CA ILE A 568 5.92 29.59 -8.25
C ILE A 568 4.61 30.25 -8.73
N GLU A 569 4.50 31.59 -8.65
CA GLU A 569 3.39 32.34 -9.22
C GLU A 569 3.31 32.29 -10.76
N GLY A 570 4.40 31.90 -11.44
CA GLY A 570 4.47 31.78 -12.90
C GLY A 570 4.15 30.40 -13.51
N TYR A 571 3.86 29.36 -12.71
CA TYR A 571 3.61 28.01 -13.24
C TYR A 571 2.25 27.90 -13.98
N GLN A 572 2.29 27.41 -15.22
CA GLN A 572 1.11 27.12 -16.05
C GLN A 572 0.93 25.60 -16.19
N LEU A 573 -0.33 25.13 -16.20
CA LEU A 573 -0.64 23.72 -16.49
C LEU A 573 -0.03 23.32 -17.85
N PRO A 574 0.56 22.12 -18.00
CA PRO A 574 1.22 21.72 -19.23
C PRO A 574 0.29 21.74 -20.45
N VAL A 575 0.83 22.03 -21.64
CA VAL A 575 0.11 21.88 -22.91
C VAL A 575 -0.10 20.38 -23.17
N GLY A 576 -1.34 19.90 -23.08
CA GLY A 576 -1.68 18.46 -23.17
C GLY A 576 -2.87 18.03 -22.31
N THR A 577 -3.43 18.91 -21.49
CA THR A 577 -4.57 18.65 -20.57
C THR A 577 -5.93 18.33 -21.24
N GLN A 578 -5.94 17.88 -22.50
CA GLN A 578 -7.14 17.33 -23.15
C GLN A 578 -7.51 15.94 -22.62
N GLU A 579 -6.65 15.30 -21.82
CA GLU A 579 -6.93 14.02 -21.15
C GLU A 579 -7.65 14.21 -19.81
N LEU A 580 -7.61 15.42 -19.24
CA LEU A 580 -8.28 15.72 -17.98
C LEU A 580 -9.80 15.83 -18.17
N SER A 581 -10.53 15.25 -17.21
CA SER A 581 -11.99 15.25 -17.21
C SER A 581 -12.53 16.68 -17.18
N LEU A 582 -13.63 16.91 -17.88
CA LEU A 582 -14.21 18.24 -18.00
C LEU A 582 -14.75 18.75 -16.63
N ASP A 583 -15.16 17.82 -15.78
CA ASP A 583 -15.59 18.04 -14.39
C ASP A 583 -14.44 18.60 -13.51
N LEU A 584 -13.20 18.19 -13.77
CA LEU A 584 -12.02 18.70 -13.08
C LEU A 584 -11.80 20.20 -13.36
N PHE A 585 -11.94 20.61 -14.62
CA PHE A 585 -11.80 22.02 -15.02
C PHE A 585 -12.90 22.91 -14.46
N TYR A 586 -14.14 22.42 -14.43
CA TYR A 586 -15.25 23.14 -13.79
C TYR A 586 -14.98 23.43 -12.32
N ARG A 587 -14.24 22.54 -11.68
CA ARG A 587 -13.93 22.65 -10.27
C ARG A 587 -12.66 23.45 -10.00
N PHE A 588 -11.67 23.42 -10.89
CA PHE A 588 -10.58 24.43 -10.91
C PHE A 588 -11.14 25.85 -11.04
N VAL A 589 -12.08 26.09 -11.96
CA VAL A 589 -12.78 27.37 -12.05
C VAL A 589 -13.45 27.74 -10.73
N SER A 590 -14.13 26.79 -10.10
CA SER A 590 -14.84 27.05 -8.85
C SER A 590 -13.90 27.52 -7.75
N VAL A 591 -12.78 26.81 -7.56
CA VAL A 591 -11.76 27.15 -6.55
C VAL A 591 -11.06 28.47 -6.89
N GLY A 592 -10.76 28.72 -8.17
CA GLY A 592 -10.14 29.98 -8.60
C GLY A 592 -11.03 31.20 -8.36
N VAL A 593 -12.32 31.08 -8.67
CA VAL A 593 -13.31 32.13 -8.39
C VAL A 593 -13.48 32.31 -6.87
N GLU A 594 -13.60 31.24 -6.09
CA GLU A 594 -13.71 31.32 -4.62
C GLU A 594 -12.48 32.03 -4.01
N THR A 595 -11.27 31.68 -4.47
CA THR A 595 -10.01 32.30 -4.02
C THR A 595 -9.95 33.78 -4.39
N ARG A 596 -10.39 34.16 -5.60
CA ARG A 596 -10.42 35.57 -6.05
C ARG A 596 -11.39 36.44 -5.23
N PHE A 597 -12.42 35.84 -4.64
CA PHE A 597 -13.41 36.52 -3.79
C PHE A 597 -13.09 36.36 -2.28
N ASP A 598 -11.83 36.05 -1.94
CA ASP A 598 -11.35 35.87 -0.55
C ASP A 598 -12.17 34.85 0.26
N LYS A 599 -12.73 33.83 -0.39
CA LYS A 599 -13.38 32.69 0.27
C LYS A 599 -12.39 31.54 0.41
N ASN A 600 -12.42 30.86 1.55
CA ASN A 600 -11.65 29.63 1.75
C ASN A 600 -12.30 28.46 0.99
N PRO A 601 -11.70 27.96 -0.09
CA PRO A 601 -12.29 26.89 -0.89
C PRO A 601 -12.30 25.57 -0.09
N SER A 602 -13.35 24.76 -0.25
CA SER A 602 -13.37 23.41 0.33
C SER A 602 -12.55 22.44 -0.52
N HIS A 603 -11.25 22.35 -0.25
CA HIS A 603 -10.35 21.46 -0.97
C HIS A 603 -10.63 19.97 -0.67
N ASN A 604 -11.01 19.61 0.57
CA ASN A 604 -11.23 18.22 0.98
C ASN A 604 -12.21 17.42 0.12
N THR A 605 -13.35 18.03 -0.26
CA THR A 605 -14.37 17.37 -1.09
C THR A 605 -13.85 17.11 -2.51
N PHE A 606 -12.98 18.01 -3.00
CA PHE A 606 -12.37 17.87 -4.31
C PHE A 606 -11.28 16.81 -4.32
N LEU A 607 -10.43 16.77 -3.28
CA LEU A 607 -9.39 15.75 -3.14
C LEU A 607 -9.96 14.34 -2.95
N GLN A 608 -11.13 14.20 -2.33
CA GLN A 608 -11.82 12.91 -2.24
C GLN A 608 -12.28 12.37 -3.59
N LYS A 609 -12.64 13.24 -4.55
CA LYS A 609 -13.18 12.84 -5.86
C LYS A 609 -12.11 12.75 -6.95
N PHE A 610 -11.12 13.65 -6.93
CA PHE A 610 -10.10 13.79 -7.98
C PHE A 610 -8.67 13.65 -7.48
N GLY A 611 -8.47 13.40 -6.18
CA GLY A 611 -7.13 13.33 -5.60
C GLY A 611 -6.24 12.31 -6.30
N SER A 612 -6.78 11.14 -6.66
CA SER A 612 -6.04 10.10 -7.41
C SER A 612 -5.65 10.56 -8.82
N GLN A 613 -6.59 11.14 -9.59
CA GLN A 613 -6.32 11.70 -10.92
C GLN A 613 -5.28 12.83 -10.88
N LEU A 614 -5.27 13.59 -9.79
CA LEU A 614 -4.32 14.67 -9.57
C LEU A 614 -3.02 14.20 -8.93
N THR A 615 -2.93 12.94 -8.48
CA THR A 615 -1.73 12.44 -7.79
C THR A 615 -0.56 12.42 -8.75
N SER A 616 -0.72 11.88 -9.97
CA SER A 616 0.35 11.89 -10.98
C SER A 616 0.74 13.30 -11.41
N TYR A 617 -0.21 14.24 -11.50
CA TYR A 617 0.09 15.65 -11.79
C TYR A 617 0.72 16.38 -10.60
N ALA A 618 0.34 16.05 -9.37
CA ALA A 618 0.95 16.57 -8.16
C ALA A 618 2.36 16.00 -7.98
N GLU A 619 2.59 14.74 -8.35
CA GLU A 619 3.89 14.08 -8.42
C GLU A 619 4.74 14.62 -9.56
N GLU A 620 4.18 14.93 -10.72
CA GLU A 620 4.89 15.54 -11.84
C GLU A 620 5.20 17.01 -11.56
N TRP A 621 4.26 17.76 -10.97
CA TRP A 621 4.47 19.12 -10.47
C TRP A 621 5.51 19.12 -9.35
N GLN A 622 5.43 18.20 -8.39
CA GLN A 622 6.44 17.99 -7.36
C GLN A 622 7.77 17.55 -7.97
N LYS A 623 7.80 16.67 -8.96
CA LYS A 623 9.01 16.23 -9.66
C LYS A 623 9.60 17.37 -10.47
N ASN A 624 8.80 18.23 -11.07
CA ASN A 624 9.25 19.40 -11.84
C ASN A 624 9.72 20.53 -10.92
N VAL A 625 9.09 20.73 -9.78
CA VAL A 625 9.55 21.66 -8.73
C VAL A 625 10.79 21.10 -8.04
N ASN A 626 10.84 19.80 -7.72
CA ASN A 626 12.05 19.12 -7.27
C ASN A 626 13.14 19.23 -8.34
N LYS A 627 12.83 19.00 -9.63
CA LYS A 627 13.77 19.10 -10.75
C LYS A 627 14.23 20.53 -11.07
N ARG A 628 13.45 21.54 -10.69
CA ARG A 628 13.77 22.97 -10.94
C ARG A 628 14.30 23.71 -9.72
N GLU A 629 13.99 23.26 -8.52
CA GLU A 629 14.35 23.94 -7.26
C GLU A 629 15.26 23.07 -6.37
N LEU A 630 15.14 21.74 -6.39
CA LEU A 630 16.03 20.80 -5.67
C LEU A 630 17.16 20.22 -6.55
N ASP A 631 16.95 20.10 -7.86
CA ASP A 631 17.85 19.46 -8.83
C ASP A 631 18.77 20.42 -9.62
N PRO A 632 18.61 21.77 -9.64
CA PRO A 632 19.76 22.64 -9.92
C PRO A 632 20.82 22.54 -8.80
N ALA A 633 20.45 21.90 -7.68
CA ALA A 633 21.31 21.54 -6.57
C ALA A 633 21.68 20.04 -6.57
N GLU A 634 22.04 19.46 -7.73
CA GLU A 634 23.06 18.38 -7.82
C GLU A 634 24.43 18.76 -7.18
N LYS A 635 24.47 19.81 -6.36
CA LYS A 635 25.61 20.33 -5.60
C LYS A 635 25.30 20.29 -4.10
N ILE A 636 24.62 19.24 -3.67
CA ILE A 636 24.44 19.02 -2.24
C ILE A 636 25.78 18.47 -1.70
N PHE A 637 26.31 19.21 -0.74
CA PHE A 637 27.45 18.96 0.13
C PHE A 637 28.88 19.06 -0.40
N THR A 638 29.19 18.88 -1.68
CA THR A 638 30.60 18.75 -2.08
C THR A 638 31.30 20.09 -2.36
N ASN A 639 32.54 20.23 -1.90
CA ASN A 639 33.45 21.22 -2.47
C ASN A 639 33.68 20.90 -3.95
N ALA A 640 33.37 21.85 -4.82
CA ALA A 640 33.39 21.78 -6.30
C ALA A 640 34.24 20.63 -6.90
N GLY A 641 33.57 19.61 -7.48
CA GLY A 641 34.22 18.62 -8.37
C GLY A 641 33.67 17.19 -8.30
N ASN A 642 33.20 16.74 -7.13
CA ASN A 642 32.69 15.37 -6.94
C ASN A 642 31.16 15.36 -6.85
N HIS A 643 30.51 14.42 -7.54
CA HIS A 643 29.05 14.33 -7.64
C HIS A 643 28.57 13.17 -6.76
N TYR A 644 28.09 13.48 -5.55
CA TYR A 644 27.46 12.51 -4.65
C TYR A 644 25.98 12.84 -4.48
N ASP A 645 25.16 11.81 -4.44
CA ASP A 645 23.70 11.93 -4.29
C ASP A 645 23.25 11.78 -2.83
N LEU A 646 21.93 11.93 -2.60
CA LEU A 646 21.35 11.79 -1.26
C LEU A 646 21.48 10.35 -0.71
N ALA A 647 21.56 9.34 -1.57
CA ALA A 647 21.76 7.96 -1.12
C ALA A 647 23.19 7.76 -0.62
N ASP A 648 24.18 8.34 -1.31
CA ASP A 648 25.58 8.38 -0.87
C ASP A 648 25.70 9.08 0.49
N PHE A 649 25.03 10.23 0.67
CA PHE A 649 25.02 10.94 1.95
C PHE A 649 24.34 10.14 3.07
N THR A 650 23.22 9.48 2.75
CA THR A 650 22.47 8.67 3.73
C THR A 650 23.32 7.52 4.24
N LEU A 651 23.95 6.79 3.32
CA LEU A 651 24.85 5.68 3.64
C LEU A 651 26.10 6.16 4.39
N ALA A 652 26.64 7.33 4.02
CA ALA A 652 27.78 7.91 4.70
C ALA A 652 27.47 8.33 6.15
N SER A 653 26.29 8.91 6.37
CA SER A 653 25.80 9.31 7.68
C SER A 653 25.58 8.09 8.58
N TYR A 654 24.91 7.06 8.05
CA TYR A 654 24.69 5.80 8.76
C TYR A 654 26.00 5.09 9.06
N GLY A 655 26.91 5.02 8.09
CA GLY A 655 28.20 4.34 8.24
C GLY A 655 29.08 4.94 9.34
N LEU A 656 29.07 6.27 9.51
CA LEU A 656 29.78 6.91 10.61
C LEU A 656 29.19 6.54 11.98
N VAL A 657 27.86 6.64 12.13
CA VAL A 657 27.18 6.29 13.39
C VAL A 657 27.32 4.80 13.71
N TYR A 658 27.28 3.94 12.69
CA TYR A 658 27.48 2.51 12.83
C TYR A 658 28.89 2.18 13.33
N LEU A 659 29.93 2.78 12.75
CA LEU A 659 31.31 2.59 13.18
C LEU A 659 31.59 3.11 14.60
N LEU A 660 30.94 4.20 15.01
CA LEU A 660 31.04 4.69 16.39
C LEU A 660 30.33 3.76 17.38
N SER A 661 29.30 3.04 16.94
CA SER A 661 28.55 2.10 17.80
C SER A 661 29.14 0.70 17.83
N ASN A 662 29.74 0.24 16.74
CA ASN A 662 30.27 -1.12 16.56
C ASN A 662 31.62 -1.05 15.81
N PRO A 663 32.67 -0.48 16.41
CA PRO A 663 33.96 -0.31 15.75
C PRO A 663 34.65 -1.66 15.45
N ASP A 664 34.33 -2.72 16.19
CA ASP A 664 34.74 -4.12 16.01
C ASP A 664 34.11 -4.80 14.78
N ARG A 665 33.13 -4.17 14.13
CA ARG A 665 32.44 -4.71 12.95
C ARG A 665 32.87 -4.00 11.67
N GLU A 666 33.30 -4.76 10.68
CA GLU A 666 33.58 -4.21 9.35
C GLU A 666 32.33 -3.59 8.72
N LEU A 667 32.48 -2.44 8.06
CA LEU A 667 31.39 -1.72 7.40
C LEU A 667 31.03 -2.37 6.04
N THR A 668 30.39 -3.53 6.10
CA THR A 668 29.92 -4.29 4.92
C THR A 668 28.40 -4.26 4.81
N ALA A 669 27.87 -4.47 3.60
CA ALA A 669 26.42 -4.56 3.39
C ALA A 669 25.76 -5.67 4.23
N ASN A 670 26.51 -6.74 4.52
CA ASN A 670 26.05 -7.87 5.33
C ASN A 670 25.87 -7.45 6.79
N ASN A 671 26.93 -6.91 7.39
CA ASN A 671 26.92 -6.50 8.79
C ASN A 671 25.89 -5.37 9.02
N ILE A 672 25.83 -4.40 8.10
CA ILE A 672 24.81 -3.34 8.13
C ILE A 672 23.39 -3.91 8.11
N ALA A 673 23.12 -4.91 7.27
CA ALA A 673 21.79 -5.51 7.16
C ALA A 673 21.43 -6.38 8.38
N GLU A 674 22.40 -7.12 8.93
CA GLU A 674 22.23 -7.96 10.12
C GLU A 674 21.94 -7.10 11.37
N ASP A 675 22.68 -6.00 11.53
CA ASP A 675 22.60 -5.16 12.73
C ASP A 675 21.56 -4.04 12.63
N PHE A 676 20.88 -3.88 11.49
CA PHE A 676 19.97 -2.76 11.24
C PHE A 676 18.82 -2.63 12.24
N SER A 677 18.42 -3.75 12.86
CA SER A 677 17.36 -3.78 13.88
C SER A 677 17.84 -3.39 15.28
N ASN A 678 19.16 -3.30 15.48
CA ASN A 678 19.79 -2.99 16.75
C ASN A 678 19.78 -1.47 16.99
N LYS A 679 19.78 -1.09 18.27
CA LYS A 679 19.93 0.30 18.67
C LYS A 679 21.41 0.68 18.56
N LEU A 680 21.71 1.76 17.83
CA LEU A 680 23.05 2.32 17.76
C LEU A 680 23.30 3.24 18.96
N SER A 681 24.39 3.02 19.67
CA SER A 681 24.80 3.83 20.83
C SER A 681 26.30 3.78 21.01
N LEU A 682 26.89 4.86 21.52
CA LEU A 682 28.32 4.91 21.82
C LEU A 682 28.61 4.06 23.05
N ASP A 683 29.65 3.23 22.97
CA ASP A 683 30.16 2.50 24.12
C ASP A 683 30.65 3.45 25.22
N THR A 684 30.51 3.09 26.50
CA THR A 684 30.77 4.01 27.63
C THR A 684 32.25 4.36 27.79
N ASP A 685 33.13 3.43 27.47
CA ASP A 685 34.57 3.64 27.58
C ASP A 685 35.08 4.45 26.39
N LEU A 686 34.59 4.12 25.19
CA LEU A 686 34.85 4.92 23.98
C LEU A 686 34.32 6.36 24.10
N ASP A 687 33.17 6.54 24.73
CA ASP A 687 32.57 7.83 25.01
C ASP A 687 33.42 8.69 25.95
N SER A 688 33.96 8.08 27.01
CA SER A 688 34.86 8.74 27.96
C SER A 688 36.18 9.15 27.28
N TYR A 689 36.73 8.28 26.44
CA TYR A 689 37.93 8.58 25.66
C TYR A 689 37.71 9.74 24.68
N LEU A 690 36.61 9.73 23.94
CA LEU A 690 36.29 10.78 22.97
C LEU A 690 35.99 12.12 23.65
N GLU A 691 35.46 12.13 24.89
CA GLU A 691 35.31 13.34 25.72
C GLU A 691 36.66 13.96 26.07
N GLU A 692 37.69 13.14 26.31
CA GLU A 692 39.05 13.63 26.62
C GLU A 692 39.80 14.10 25.38
N GLU A 693 39.59 13.46 24.23
CA GLU A 693 40.35 13.72 23.01
C GLU A 693 39.80 14.86 22.14
N PHE A 694 38.48 15.04 22.14
CA PHE A 694 37.80 16.11 21.40
C PHE A 694 37.76 17.39 22.22
N ASP A 695 37.61 18.54 21.56
CA ASP A 695 37.27 19.76 22.30
C ASP A 695 35.78 19.78 22.67
N ASP A 696 35.40 20.59 23.67
CA ASP A 696 34.03 20.65 24.17
C ASP A 696 32.98 20.85 23.05
N ASP A 697 33.31 21.61 21.99
CA ASP A 697 32.39 21.89 20.86
C ASP A 697 32.23 20.65 19.96
N ASP A 698 33.33 20.02 19.58
CA ASP A 698 33.32 18.81 18.74
C ASP A 698 32.72 17.60 19.49
N TYR A 699 32.89 17.51 20.81
CA TYR A 699 32.26 16.47 21.64
C TYR A 699 30.74 16.67 21.79
N ASP A 700 30.28 17.91 21.99
CA ASP A 700 28.84 18.23 21.99
C ASP A 700 28.19 17.83 20.65
N HIS A 701 28.89 18.04 19.53
CA HIS A 701 28.46 17.60 18.21
C HIS A 701 28.43 16.07 18.06
N LEU A 702 29.38 15.34 18.65
CA LEU A 702 29.37 13.87 18.70
C LEU A 702 28.13 13.36 19.47
N ARG A 703 27.85 13.92 20.64
CA ARG A 703 26.67 13.57 21.44
C ARG A 703 25.38 13.85 20.68
N SER A 704 25.26 15.04 20.09
CA SER A 704 24.12 15.42 19.25
C SER A 704 23.94 14.44 18.08
N LEU A 705 25.02 14.01 17.43
CA LEU A 705 24.96 13.04 16.33
C LEU A 705 24.44 11.68 16.80
N MET A 706 24.94 11.18 17.93
CA MET A 706 24.53 9.88 18.50
C MET A 706 23.10 9.91 19.04
N ASP A 707 22.66 11.03 19.62
CA ASP A 707 21.26 11.25 20.03
C ASP A 707 20.31 11.25 18.82
N ASN A 708 20.80 11.69 17.66
CA ASN A 708 20.07 11.69 16.38
C ASN A 708 20.23 10.40 15.57
N SER A 709 20.82 9.34 16.14
CA SER A 709 21.03 8.05 15.46
C SER A 709 19.73 7.43 14.94
N GLU A 710 18.63 7.49 15.70
CA GLU A 710 17.32 6.99 15.27
C GLU A 710 16.80 7.72 14.01
N THR A 711 17.09 9.01 13.92
CA THR A 711 16.73 9.85 12.79
C THR A 711 17.55 9.50 11.54
N ILE A 712 18.83 9.12 11.70
CA ILE A 712 19.69 8.61 10.63
C ILE A 712 19.27 7.19 10.21
N ILE A 713 18.88 6.32 11.16
CA ILE A 713 18.31 5.00 10.89
C ILE A 713 17.03 5.14 10.05
N ASN A 714 16.14 6.09 10.38
CA ASN A 714 14.93 6.35 9.61
C ASN A 714 15.24 6.87 8.19
N LEU A 715 16.32 7.63 8.02
CA LEU A 715 16.80 8.05 6.69
C LEU A 715 17.30 6.83 5.89
N MET A 716 18.03 5.92 6.53
CA MET A 716 18.51 4.67 5.93
C MET A 716 17.35 3.75 5.53
N LYS A 717 16.33 3.57 6.41
CA LYS A 717 15.08 2.86 6.12
C LYS A 717 14.39 3.42 4.89
N TRP A 718 14.29 4.75 4.81
CA TRP A 718 13.61 5.40 3.70
C TRP A 718 14.34 5.23 2.36
N LYS A 719 15.67 5.19 2.37
CA LYS A 719 16.46 5.07 1.13
C LYS A 719 16.70 3.64 0.68
N PHE A 720 16.89 2.72 1.60
CA PHE A 720 17.33 1.36 1.31
C PHE A 720 16.40 0.29 1.91
N GLY A 721 15.23 0.64 2.46
CA GLY A 721 14.31 -0.34 3.05
C GLY A 721 13.42 -1.06 2.02
N VAL A 722 13.34 -2.38 2.13
CA VAL A 722 12.40 -3.24 1.38
C VAL A 722 11.11 -3.43 2.20
N ILE A 723 11.25 -3.66 3.52
CA ILE A 723 10.18 -3.63 4.53
C ILE A 723 10.73 -2.97 5.81
N SER A 724 9.89 -2.74 6.84
CA SER A 724 10.24 -1.93 8.04
C SER A 724 11.50 -2.35 8.82
N SER A 725 11.98 -3.58 8.62
CA SER A 725 13.16 -4.15 9.28
C SER A 725 14.17 -4.80 8.32
N VAL A 726 13.99 -4.68 7.00
CA VAL A 726 14.88 -5.34 6.02
C VAL A 726 15.36 -4.32 5.00
N LEU A 727 16.67 -4.30 4.78
CA LEU A 727 17.34 -3.45 3.81
C LEU A 727 17.59 -4.18 2.48
N ASP A 728 17.62 -3.42 1.40
CA ASP A 728 18.10 -3.82 0.08
C ASP A 728 19.61 -3.95 0.11
N ARG A 729 20.07 -5.17 0.43
CA ARG A 729 21.49 -5.50 0.57
C ARG A 729 22.26 -5.26 -0.72
N GLN A 730 21.66 -5.53 -1.89
CA GLN A 730 22.34 -5.36 -3.16
C GLN A 730 22.58 -3.87 -3.46
N ALA A 731 21.57 -3.02 -3.27
CA ALA A 731 21.72 -1.58 -3.47
C ALA A 731 22.77 -0.95 -2.53
N ILE A 732 22.85 -1.44 -1.28
CA ILE A 732 23.89 -1.01 -0.32
C ILE A 732 25.27 -1.48 -0.76
N GLU A 733 25.41 -2.73 -1.19
CA GLU A 733 26.68 -3.29 -1.66
C GLU A 733 27.21 -2.52 -2.88
N GLU A 734 26.36 -2.26 -3.87
CA GLU A 734 26.70 -1.46 -5.05
C GLU A 734 27.15 -0.04 -4.67
N LYS A 735 26.46 0.60 -3.71
CA LYS A 735 26.79 1.95 -3.25
C LYS A 735 28.09 1.99 -2.42
N LEU A 736 28.32 1.05 -1.51
CA LEU A 736 29.58 0.95 -0.76
C LEU A 736 30.76 0.68 -1.69
N ALA A 737 30.57 -0.15 -2.72
CA ALA A 737 31.59 -0.43 -3.73
C ALA A 737 31.92 0.80 -4.60
N ALA A 738 30.92 1.62 -4.91
CA ALA A 738 31.10 2.84 -5.69
C ALA A 738 31.74 3.97 -4.86
N ASN A 739 31.22 4.22 -3.65
CA ASN A 739 31.57 5.37 -2.81
C ASN A 739 31.70 4.94 -1.34
N ARG A 740 32.94 4.92 -0.83
CA ARG A 740 33.17 4.70 0.61
C ARG A 740 32.58 5.86 1.44
N PRO A 741 31.88 5.58 2.56
CA PRO A 741 31.29 6.57 3.46
C PRO A 741 32.18 7.78 3.76
N PHE A 742 33.42 7.57 4.20
CA PHE A 742 34.31 8.68 4.56
C PHE A 742 34.80 9.49 3.36
N SER A 743 34.80 8.91 2.15
CA SER A 743 35.09 9.66 0.93
C SER A 743 33.98 10.66 0.62
N VAL A 744 32.72 10.30 0.91
CA VAL A 744 31.56 11.20 0.82
C VAL A 744 31.66 12.28 1.91
N LEU A 745 31.91 11.88 3.17
CA LEU A 745 32.03 12.81 4.30
C LEU A 745 33.17 13.82 4.13
N ASP A 746 34.28 13.43 3.51
CA ASP A 746 35.43 14.31 3.24
C ASP A 746 35.12 15.45 2.27
N THR A 747 34.06 15.30 1.46
CA THR A 747 33.64 16.35 0.55
C THR A 747 32.68 17.35 1.17
N LEU A 748 32.13 17.07 2.35
CA LEU A 748 31.20 17.96 3.05
C LEU A 748 31.83 19.34 3.25
N GLY A 749 31.19 20.37 2.69
CA GLY A 749 31.57 21.76 2.90
C GLY A 749 30.65 22.44 3.91
N ILE A 750 31.19 22.95 5.02
CA ILE A 750 30.40 23.71 6.01
C ILE A 750 29.64 24.90 5.39
N GLY A 751 30.22 25.53 4.36
CA GLY A 751 29.58 26.60 3.61
C GLY A 751 28.42 26.13 2.73
N ALA A 752 28.43 24.89 2.26
CA ALA A 752 27.32 24.27 1.53
C ALA A 752 26.22 23.82 2.51
N ILE A 753 26.60 23.17 3.62
CA ILE A 753 25.67 22.78 4.70
C ILE A 753 24.97 24.01 5.29
N SER A 754 25.71 25.11 5.49
CA SER A 754 25.15 26.35 6.03
C SER A 754 24.09 27.01 5.13
N ARG A 755 24.13 26.73 3.82
CA ARG A 755 23.15 27.22 2.84
C ARG A 755 21.89 26.37 2.76
N LEU A 756 21.88 25.19 3.38
CA LEU A 756 20.65 24.42 3.53
C LEU A 756 19.65 25.24 4.32
N SER A 757 18.38 25.19 3.88
CA SER A 757 17.31 25.81 4.63
C SER A 757 17.17 25.11 5.98
N SER A 758 17.06 25.90 7.05
CA SER A 758 16.67 25.41 8.38
C SER A 758 15.28 24.77 8.41
N ASP A 759 14.50 25.01 7.35
CA ASP A 759 13.15 24.51 7.20
C ASP A 759 13.14 23.04 6.78
N VAL A 760 14.25 22.49 6.25
CA VAL A 760 14.40 21.05 6.02
C VAL A 760 14.65 20.38 7.37
N GLN A 761 13.64 19.67 7.89
CA GLN A 761 13.69 19.06 9.22
C GLN A 761 13.24 17.62 9.16
N PHE A 762 13.72 16.81 10.08
CA PHE A 762 13.24 15.47 10.30
C PHE A 762 11.86 15.48 10.99
N THR A 763 11.17 14.34 11.03
CA THR A 763 9.81 14.24 11.59
C THR A 763 9.71 14.57 13.07
N ASP A 764 10.83 14.49 13.80
CA ASP A 764 11.03 14.87 15.19
C ASP A 764 11.29 16.38 15.38
N GLY A 765 11.46 17.14 14.28
CA GLY A 765 11.79 18.56 14.27
C GLY A 765 13.30 18.87 14.18
N THR A 766 14.15 17.85 14.18
CA THR A 766 15.61 18.01 14.05
C THR A 766 15.96 18.59 12.69
N SER A 767 16.81 19.61 12.58
CA SER A 767 17.12 20.17 11.27
C SER A 767 18.06 19.25 10.49
N PHE A 768 17.78 19.02 9.20
CA PHE A 768 18.71 18.31 8.32
C PHE A 768 20.06 19.04 8.23
N LYS A 769 20.01 20.38 8.34
CA LYS A 769 21.19 21.22 8.47
C LYS A 769 21.96 20.94 9.75
N SER A 770 21.31 20.75 10.90
CA SER A 770 22.03 20.46 12.16
C SER A 770 22.73 19.11 12.09
N VAL A 771 22.05 18.06 11.58
CA VAL A 771 22.70 16.75 11.37
C VAL A 771 23.88 16.86 10.40
N GLY A 772 23.76 17.64 9.32
CA GLY A 772 24.89 17.90 8.42
C GLY A 772 26.06 18.63 9.08
N VAL A 773 25.79 19.56 10.00
CA VAL A 773 26.83 20.24 10.78
C VAL A 773 27.51 19.25 11.73
N ASP A 774 26.74 18.46 12.46
CA ASP A 774 27.24 17.45 13.39
C ASP A 774 28.14 16.45 12.66
N LEU A 775 27.68 15.92 11.52
CA LEU A 775 28.48 15.03 10.66
C LEU A 775 29.79 15.67 10.18
N TYR A 776 29.75 16.93 9.76
CA TYR A 776 30.95 17.65 9.33
C TYR A 776 31.95 17.83 10.47
N ARG A 777 31.48 18.20 11.66
CA ARG A 777 32.29 18.44 12.85
C ARG A 777 32.90 17.17 13.38
N VAL A 778 32.09 16.13 13.58
CA VAL A 778 32.55 14.81 14.05
C VAL A 778 33.56 14.20 13.07
N ASN A 779 33.30 14.25 11.75
CA ASN A 779 34.27 13.77 10.76
C ASN A 779 35.58 14.57 10.80
N ALA A 780 35.52 15.89 11.00
CA ALA A 780 36.73 16.71 11.13
C ALA A 780 37.52 16.38 12.40
N ALA A 781 36.84 16.15 13.53
CA ALA A 781 37.45 15.76 14.80
C ALA A 781 38.13 14.38 14.69
N LEU A 782 37.45 13.37 14.13
CA LEU A 782 38.02 12.05 13.90
C LEU A 782 39.24 12.08 12.96
N ARG A 783 39.26 12.98 11.99
CA ARG A 783 40.45 13.19 11.15
C ARG A 783 41.62 13.83 11.89
N THR A 784 41.33 14.75 12.82
CA THR A 784 42.36 15.28 13.71
C THR A 784 42.90 14.18 14.61
N LEU A 785 42.05 13.25 15.05
CA LEU A 785 42.45 12.08 15.83
C LEU A 785 43.35 11.14 15.01
N GLU A 786 42.97 10.81 13.77
CA GLU A 786 43.80 9.99 12.85
C GLU A 786 45.18 10.59 12.57
N ALA A 787 45.28 11.92 12.57
CA ALA A 787 46.55 12.62 12.32
C ALA A 787 47.49 12.65 13.53
N ARG A 788 47.04 12.26 14.74
CA ARG A 788 47.89 12.16 15.95
C ARG A 788 48.71 10.88 15.89
N GLU A 789 49.97 10.91 16.38
CA GLU A 789 50.76 9.68 16.51
C GLU A 789 50.09 8.76 17.54
N SER A 790 49.73 7.55 17.12
CA SER A 790 49.16 6.53 17.99
C SER A 790 50.19 6.09 19.02
N SER A 791 49.77 5.97 20.28
CA SER A 791 50.50 5.22 21.31
C SER A 791 50.65 3.74 20.92
N GLU A 792 51.50 2.99 21.63
CA GLU A 792 51.74 1.58 21.33
C GLU A 792 50.42 0.80 21.10
N PRO A 793 50.29 0.06 19.98
CA PRO A 793 49.03 -0.61 19.64
C PRO A 793 48.70 -1.70 20.66
N ALA A 794 47.53 -1.63 21.27
CA ALA A 794 47.04 -2.66 22.19
C ALA A 794 46.84 -3.98 21.46
N SER A 795 46.43 -3.92 20.18
CA SER A 795 46.31 -5.10 19.32
C SER A 795 47.64 -5.84 19.14
N GLU A 796 48.78 -5.13 19.07
CA GLU A 796 50.10 -5.78 18.96
C GLU A 796 50.45 -6.53 20.24
N LEU A 797 50.19 -5.93 21.41
CA LEU A 797 50.44 -6.58 22.70
C LEU A 797 49.58 -7.84 22.87
N ILE A 798 48.28 -7.75 22.59
CA ILE A 798 47.34 -8.87 22.73
C ILE A 798 47.73 -10.00 21.77
N LEU A 799 47.99 -9.70 20.49
CA LEU A 799 48.37 -10.73 19.51
C LEU A 799 49.73 -11.35 19.81
N GLN A 800 50.74 -10.56 20.19
CA GLN A 800 52.05 -11.10 20.59
C GLN A 800 51.95 -11.99 21.83
N SER A 801 51.00 -11.71 22.71
CA SER A 801 50.83 -12.42 23.98
C SER A 801 49.99 -13.70 23.84
N LEU A 802 48.99 -13.71 22.97
CA LEU A 802 47.90 -14.70 22.98
C LEU A 802 47.57 -15.32 21.62
N ASP A 803 48.04 -14.77 20.49
CA ASP A 803 47.67 -15.30 19.17
C ASP A 803 48.25 -16.70 18.94
N GLY A 804 47.37 -17.68 18.73
CA GLY A 804 47.75 -19.09 18.55
C GLY A 804 48.08 -19.84 19.85
N ALA A 805 47.93 -19.20 21.01
CA ALA A 805 48.06 -19.87 22.31
C ALA A 805 46.85 -20.78 22.59
N ASP A 806 47.09 -22.01 23.04
CA ASP A 806 46.03 -22.90 23.51
C ASP A 806 45.64 -22.50 24.95
N LEU A 807 44.54 -21.78 25.07
CA LEU A 807 44.02 -21.31 26.36
C LEU A 807 43.65 -22.47 27.31
N GLU A 808 43.29 -23.64 26.76
CA GLU A 808 43.01 -24.85 27.55
C GLU A 808 44.32 -25.44 28.10
N GLU A 809 45.37 -25.44 27.30
CA GLU A 809 46.70 -25.87 27.70
C GLU A 809 47.32 -24.93 28.76
N ILE A 810 47.18 -23.61 28.60
CA ILE A 810 47.63 -22.61 29.58
C ILE A 810 46.93 -22.80 30.93
N GLN A 811 45.61 -23.00 30.94
CA GLN A 811 44.87 -23.23 32.18
C GLN A 811 45.25 -24.56 32.84
N SER A 812 45.36 -25.64 32.05
CA SER A 812 45.77 -26.95 32.57
C SER A 812 47.17 -26.93 33.18
N THR A 813 48.09 -26.19 32.57
CA THR A 813 49.46 -26.01 33.05
C THR A 813 49.48 -25.16 34.33
N GLY A 814 48.67 -24.10 34.40
CA GLY A 814 48.48 -23.30 35.62
C GLY A 814 47.96 -24.13 36.82
N ASP A 815 47.00 -25.04 36.59
CA ASP A 815 46.47 -25.94 37.61
C ASP A 815 47.50 -26.96 38.12
N ILE A 816 48.33 -27.49 37.21
CA ILE A 816 49.41 -28.43 37.56
C ILE A 816 50.48 -27.71 38.41
N ILE A 817 50.87 -26.51 38.01
CA ILE A 817 51.85 -25.68 38.72
C ILE A 817 51.31 -25.31 40.13
N ARG A 818 50.05 -24.88 40.23
CA ARG A 818 49.37 -24.54 41.50
C ARG A 818 49.23 -25.74 42.45
N SER A 819 49.03 -26.95 41.92
CA SER A 819 48.86 -28.16 42.74
C SER A 819 50.17 -28.84 43.14
N GLY A 820 51.27 -28.59 42.42
CA GLY A 820 52.56 -29.27 42.60
C GLY A 820 53.65 -28.47 43.32
N TYR A 821 53.70 -27.14 43.18
CA TYR A 821 54.90 -26.34 43.46
C TYR A 821 54.66 -25.03 44.24
N ASP A 822 53.62 -25.00 45.09
CA ASP A 822 53.10 -23.85 45.86
C ASP A 822 54.16 -23.02 46.64
N ASP A 823 55.34 -23.58 46.94
CA ASP A 823 56.41 -22.94 47.74
C ASP A 823 57.62 -22.43 46.89
N GLU A 824 57.72 -22.73 45.59
CA GLU A 824 58.91 -22.45 44.75
C GLU A 824 58.65 -21.53 43.53
N ILE A 825 57.40 -21.12 43.30
CA ILE A 825 57.01 -20.30 42.13
C ILE A 825 57.12 -18.81 42.45
N ASP A 826 57.51 -18.01 41.46
CA ASP A 826 57.47 -16.55 41.53
C ASP A 826 56.03 -16.07 41.81
N THR A 827 55.84 -15.36 42.93
CA THR A 827 54.54 -14.87 43.38
C THR A 827 53.88 -13.96 42.34
N TYR A 828 54.67 -13.25 41.53
CA TYR A 828 54.16 -12.40 40.45
C TYR A 828 53.56 -13.21 39.31
N LEU A 829 54.20 -14.32 38.90
CA LEU A 829 53.67 -15.23 37.88
C LEU A 829 52.39 -15.95 38.37
N TYR A 830 52.32 -16.25 39.66
CA TYR A 830 51.14 -16.87 40.28
C TYR A 830 49.93 -15.92 40.28
N GLU A 831 50.12 -14.64 40.63
CA GLU A 831 49.05 -13.64 40.61
C GLU A 831 48.60 -13.30 39.19
N ALA A 832 49.53 -13.27 38.23
CA ALA A 832 49.28 -13.08 36.81
C ALA A 832 48.33 -14.13 36.22
N LEU A 833 48.64 -15.41 36.44
CA LEU A 833 47.84 -16.53 35.96
C LEU A 833 46.46 -16.56 36.61
N GLY A 834 46.39 -16.27 37.91
CA GLY A 834 45.12 -16.21 38.61
C GLY A 834 44.19 -15.11 38.08
N LYS A 835 44.72 -14.06 37.46
CA LYS A 835 43.93 -13.02 36.79
C LYS A 835 43.49 -13.42 35.38
N LEU A 836 44.37 -14.02 34.58
CA LEU A 836 44.01 -14.54 33.25
C LEU A 836 42.96 -15.67 33.32
N GLU A 837 43.01 -16.53 34.34
CA GLU A 837 42.05 -17.62 34.58
C GLU A 837 40.64 -17.10 34.94
N GLN A 838 40.53 -15.87 35.46
CA GLN A 838 39.26 -15.26 35.84
C GLN A 838 38.51 -14.63 34.67
N LEU A 839 39.19 -14.42 33.54
CA LEU A 839 38.60 -13.83 32.33
C LEU A 839 37.78 -14.88 31.56
N ASP A 840 36.71 -14.43 30.92
CA ASP A 840 35.86 -15.28 30.11
C ASP A 840 36.56 -15.67 28.80
N ARG A 841 36.41 -16.93 28.37
CA ARG A 841 37.12 -17.43 27.19
C ARG A 841 36.56 -16.84 25.89
N ASP A 842 35.25 -16.67 25.81
CA ASP A 842 34.62 -16.09 24.62
C ASP A 842 35.05 -14.61 24.49
N GLU A 843 35.20 -13.92 25.62
CA GLU A 843 35.74 -12.55 25.67
C GLU A 843 37.21 -12.48 25.19
N ILE A 844 38.07 -13.42 25.61
CA ILE A 844 39.46 -13.47 25.13
C ILE A 844 39.53 -13.70 23.61
N GLU A 845 38.73 -14.63 23.09
CA GLU A 845 38.68 -14.90 21.64
C GLU A 845 38.16 -13.69 20.85
N GLU A 846 37.14 -13.00 21.37
CA GLU A 846 36.63 -11.75 20.79
C GLU A 846 37.71 -10.66 20.74
N GLN A 847 38.48 -10.47 21.81
CA GLN A 847 39.58 -9.48 21.83
C GLN A 847 40.71 -9.85 20.86
N ILE A 848 40.98 -11.14 20.64
CA ILE A 848 41.94 -11.60 19.62
C ILE A 848 41.43 -11.27 18.22
N ASP A 849 40.17 -11.56 17.91
CA ASP A 849 39.59 -11.26 16.60
C ASP A 849 39.50 -9.74 16.34
N ASN A 850 39.15 -8.96 17.35
CA ASN A 850 39.19 -7.49 17.30
C ASN A 850 40.62 -6.98 17.06
N SER A 851 41.62 -7.60 17.70
CA SER A 851 43.03 -7.26 17.48
C SER A 851 43.49 -7.59 16.05
N ARG A 852 43.04 -8.71 15.47
CA ARG A 852 43.31 -9.07 14.07
C ARG A 852 42.68 -8.06 13.11
N LEU A 853 41.44 -7.67 13.38
CA LEU A 853 40.75 -6.64 12.59
C LEU A 853 41.53 -5.31 12.64
N ALA A 854 41.90 -4.84 13.83
CA ALA A 854 42.68 -3.62 14.01
C ALA A 854 44.01 -3.65 13.22
N GLN A 855 44.75 -4.77 13.27
CA GLN A 855 45.98 -4.93 12.49
C GLN A 855 45.73 -4.91 10.98
N SER A 856 44.63 -5.50 10.51
CA SER A 856 44.29 -5.52 9.08
C SER A 856 43.99 -4.12 8.52
N LEU A 857 43.50 -3.22 9.37
CA LEU A 857 43.09 -1.86 9.02
C LEU A 857 44.26 -0.84 9.07
N LYS A 858 45.39 -1.20 9.69
CA LYS A 858 46.55 -0.32 9.94
C LYS A 858 47.11 0.38 8.70
N ASP A 859 47.21 -0.35 7.60
CA ASP A 859 47.72 0.15 6.32
C ASP A 859 46.58 0.58 5.36
N GLY A 860 45.35 0.61 5.85
CA GLY A 860 44.16 0.96 5.10
C GLY A 860 44.03 2.45 4.82
N ASP A 861 42.87 2.82 4.26
CA ASP A 861 42.55 4.22 4.00
C ASP A 861 42.15 4.96 5.30
N LYS A 862 41.71 6.22 5.18
CA LYS A 862 41.35 7.02 6.36
C LYS A 862 40.21 6.42 7.18
N GLN A 863 39.24 5.79 6.53
CA GLN A 863 38.12 5.13 7.23
C GLN A 863 38.67 3.96 8.04
N ASP A 864 39.50 3.14 7.40
CA ASP A 864 40.10 1.96 8.01
C ASP A 864 40.95 2.36 9.22
N ARG A 865 41.75 3.43 9.11
CA ARG A 865 42.57 3.96 10.22
C ARG A 865 41.75 4.54 11.37
N ILE A 866 40.65 5.23 11.08
CA ILE A 866 39.75 5.73 12.13
C ILE A 866 39.11 4.55 12.86
N GLN A 867 38.63 3.54 12.13
CA GLN A 867 38.10 2.32 12.73
C GLN A 867 39.15 1.61 13.57
N GLN A 868 40.39 1.50 13.09
CA GLN A 868 41.50 0.97 13.87
C GLN A 868 41.66 1.71 15.20
N ILE A 869 41.69 3.04 15.21
CA ILE A 869 41.87 3.83 16.45
C ILE A 869 40.74 3.55 17.45
N LEU A 870 39.50 3.44 16.98
CA LEU A 870 38.36 3.12 17.85
C LEU A 870 38.48 1.71 18.44
N ILE A 871 38.89 0.72 17.64
CA ILE A 871 39.13 -0.66 18.13
C ILE A 871 40.30 -0.67 19.13
N GLU A 872 41.41 0.00 18.82
CA GLU A 872 42.58 0.07 19.70
C GLU A 872 42.25 0.68 21.06
N GLN A 873 41.33 1.66 21.09
CA GLN A 873 40.87 2.22 22.36
C GLN A 873 40.03 1.22 23.14
N GLN A 874 39.06 0.56 22.52
CA GLN A 874 38.29 -0.49 23.19
C GLN A 874 39.18 -1.62 23.73
N LEU A 875 40.19 -2.01 22.95
CA LEU A 875 41.18 -3.00 23.38
C LEU A 875 41.95 -2.50 24.62
N ARG A 876 42.26 -1.21 24.74
CA ARG A 876 42.96 -0.67 25.92
C ARG A 876 42.13 -0.66 27.19
N ASP A 877 40.83 -0.44 27.04
CA ASP A 877 39.90 -0.38 28.17
C ASP A 877 39.45 -1.78 28.61
N SER A 878 39.75 -2.82 27.79
CA SER A 878 39.47 -4.22 28.12
C SER A 878 40.25 -4.72 29.34
N GLU A 879 39.62 -5.61 30.12
CA GLU A 879 40.28 -6.23 31.28
C GLU A 879 41.52 -7.02 30.85
N ILE A 880 41.51 -7.65 29.67
CA ILE A 880 42.63 -8.43 29.16
C ILE A 880 43.88 -7.59 28.92
N TYR A 881 43.74 -6.39 28.34
CA TYR A 881 44.87 -5.50 28.12
C TYR A 881 45.46 -5.02 29.44
N HIS A 882 44.62 -4.64 30.40
CA HIS A 882 45.09 -4.25 31.73
C HIS A 882 45.79 -5.40 32.46
N VAL A 883 45.31 -6.63 32.33
CA VAL A 883 45.99 -7.80 32.87
C VAL A 883 47.38 -7.94 32.24
N LEU A 884 47.47 -7.90 30.90
CA LEU A 884 48.73 -8.02 30.15
C LEU A 884 49.73 -6.89 30.46
N CYS A 885 49.30 -5.64 30.55
CA CYS A 885 50.17 -4.51 30.90
C CYS A 885 50.70 -4.54 32.34
N ASN A 886 49.99 -5.17 33.27
CA ASN A 886 50.42 -5.32 34.65
C ASN A 886 51.31 -6.55 34.90
N LEU A 887 51.61 -7.32 33.85
CA LEU A 887 52.62 -8.37 33.90
C LEU A 887 54.00 -7.72 33.81
N ASP A 888 54.72 -7.69 34.93
CA ASP A 888 56.07 -7.12 35.00
C ASP A 888 57.10 -8.15 34.50
N PHE A 889 57.56 -7.99 33.25
CA PHE A 889 58.50 -8.90 32.58
C PHE A 889 59.98 -8.64 32.89
N GLU A 890 60.30 -7.68 33.78
CA GLU A 890 61.70 -7.24 34.02
C GLU A 890 62.66 -8.35 34.51
N ASN A 891 62.16 -9.53 34.92
CA ASN A 891 63.00 -10.67 35.34
C ASN A 891 63.12 -11.82 34.32
N ILE A 892 62.55 -11.70 33.12
CA ILE A 892 62.59 -12.76 32.10
C ILE A 892 63.43 -12.28 30.91
N GLU A 893 64.76 -12.34 31.05
CA GLU A 893 65.73 -11.76 30.10
C GLU A 893 65.71 -12.36 28.67
N ASP A 894 64.86 -13.35 28.33
CA ASP A 894 64.90 -14.04 27.02
C ASP A 894 63.52 -14.45 26.43
N ALA A 895 62.38 -13.97 26.94
CA ALA A 895 61.06 -14.36 26.39
C ALA A 895 60.43 -13.25 25.54
N GLU A 896 60.46 -13.41 24.22
CA GLU A 896 59.75 -12.54 23.26
C GLU A 896 58.23 -12.86 23.18
N ASP A 897 57.74 -13.93 23.83
CA ASP A 897 56.38 -14.44 23.70
C ASP A 897 55.93 -15.14 25.01
N ILE A 898 54.81 -14.67 25.60
CA ILE A 898 54.25 -15.15 26.86
C ILE A 898 53.70 -16.57 26.70
N GLY A 899 53.00 -16.86 25.61
CA GLY A 899 52.46 -18.20 25.32
C GLY A 899 53.58 -19.21 25.12
N ALA A 900 54.64 -18.82 24.40
CA ALA A 900 55.83 -19.65 24.23
C ALA A 900 56.60 -19.86 25.54
N TYR A 901 56.79 -18.81 26.35
CA TYR A 901 57.43 -18.93 27.67
C TYR A 901 56.62 -19.81 28.62
N PHE A 902 55.29 -19.72 28.57
CA PHE A 902 54.41 -20.54 29.40
C PHE A 902 54.49 -22.03 29.06
N LEU A 903 54.48 -22.36 27.76
CA LEU A 903 54.72 -23.73 27.29
C LEU A 903 56.12 -24.21 27.66
N GLN A 904 57.14 -23.33 27.58
CA GLN A 904 58.52 -23.65 27.99
C GLN A 904 58.67 -23.90 29.50
N VAL A 905 57.96 -23.15 30.33
CA VAL A 905 57.91 -23.37 31.79
C VAL A 905 57.13 -24.64 32.11
N GLY A 906 56.01 -24.89 31.41
CA GLY A 906 55.27 -26.15 31.47
C GLY A 906 56.17 -27.36 31.22
N ASP A 907 57.04 -27.33 30.21
CA ASP A 907 58.01 -28.39 29.93
C ASP A 907 59.00 -28.66 31.09
N PHE A 908 59.27 -27.68 31.96
CA PHE A 908 60.16 -27.84 33.11
C PHE A 908 59.47 -28.37 34.38
N TYR A 909 58.15 -28.17 34.51
CA TYR A 909 57.37 -28.52 35.70
C TYR A 909 56.38 -29.68 35.49
N VAL A 910 56.11 -30.07 34.23
CA VAL A 910 55.07 -31.06 33.85
C VAL A 910 55.67 -32.42 33.38
N GLU A 911 56.93 -32.74 33.71
CA GLU A 911 57.42 -34.14 33.60
C GLU A 911 56.89 -35.07 34.72
#